data_AF-A0A8S9X333-F1
#
_entry.id   AF-A0A8S9X333-F1
#
_cell.length_a   1.000
_cell.length_b   1.000
_cell.length_c   1.000
_cell.angle_alpha   90.00
_cell.angle_beta   90.00
_cell.angle_gamma   90.00
#
_symmetry.space_group_name_H-M   'P 1'
#
loop_
_entity.id
_entity.type
_entity.pdbx_description
1 polymer ?
#
loop_
_entity_poly.entity_id
_entity_poly.type
_entity_poly.pdbx_seq_one_letter_code
_entity_poly.pdbx_strand_id
1 'polypeptide(L)'
;MADLATAAACVVVLCSSARQHRRVWVVRPYLAKRESRDILEDIRKDETLMTLNKMKLNLTTSSFSQFIIPTSLLHIINQRNQNVLHSSLSPALAETAIKMDIHRRVPVVFRPHLELSEPQNCTELEHMPDYNDVYNSLVYVLCTVAIVLHIKHHSAIGSTFLFGVIASTVSLALTPLLLVICGIFTVYRLFVKKRLQKLPGYMGLMDGSDAYWAGEQIYARSIINILLMVDFSRLAKEGQKPIDVMRETMKRVIEAASYKMKCKRQLSKYGYYYLEKCDIKMNENVRNIEPELRGKADLEKFASEIANEPIISDRLWEVLVGREEVCGSYPVFIRVHHSLGDGYALVRLFLDYMSDKETRVHKFVRADSVIQRLVNGEYKRKAVQVTTSVWNKVVTYIYTSIVLAEQLMAPPDQNSLHNRIYLSGKKVCRLTEIDLEFMKEIRRSLNVRFTDVLLTALSNSLEGCFVKWGETVERIRVVIPARLPVPAEGLTNLFTVAMLELPITGKDKMKTIQVTQEKLKTLPDYYVNYWLLRVAFTIFPATFISKYVVSNQSTLSISNVPGPKEYIKIKGSRVTNMAFFLPNRDTTGIGISFLSYADKFSIGISVDESLLSSPVQADEILEGIVQSINQMHSSFVKQKFAKT
;
A
#
# COMPACT_ATOMS: atom_id res chain seq x y z
N MET A 1 13.89 28.39 10.01
CA MET A 1 13.35 28.84 11.32
C MET A 1 12.17 29.80 11.20
N ALA A 2 11.92 30.47 10.06
CA ALA A 2 10.72 31.29 9.87
C ALA A 2 9.42 30.47 9.65
N ASP A 3 9.48 29.28 9.04
CA ASP A 3 8.26 28.52 8.69
C ASP A 3 7.69 27.63 9.82
N LEU A 4 8.45 27.40 10.90
CA LEU A 4 7.96 26.66 12.07
C LEU A 4 7.29 27.59 13.11
N ALA A 5 7.62 28.87 13.12
CA ALA A 5 7.01 29.87 14.00
C ALA A 5 5.60 30.29 13.51
N THR A 6 5.33 30.22 12.21
CA THR A 6 4.03 30.56 11.62
C THR A 6 2.94 29.54 11.96
N ALA A 7 3.31 28.29 12.25
CA ALA A 7 2.34 27.24 12.62
C ALA A 7 1.79 27.42 14.05
N ALA A 8 2.51 28.12 14.93
CA ALA A 8 2.07 28.37 16.31
C ALA A 8 1.24 29.67 16.46
N ALA A 9 1.20 30.54 15.44
CA ALA A 9 0.47 31.82 15.48
C ALA A 9 -0.91 31.79 14.80
N CYS A 10 -1.28 30.73 14.08
CA CYS A 10 -2.53 30.68 13.29
C CYS A 10 -3.80 30.25 14.05
N VAL A 11 -3.83 30.29 15.39
CA VAL A 11 -5.05 30.01 16.17
C VAL A 11 -5.74 31.30 16.65
N VAL A 12 -5.15 32.49 16.49
CA VAL A 12 -5.82 33.75 16.85
C VAL A 12 -5.51 34.81 15.78
N VAL A 13 -6.57 35.44 15.27
CA VAL A 13 -6.59 36.56 14.31
C VAL A 13 -6.48 36.18 12.82
N LEU A 14 -7.64 35.99 12.17
CA LEU A 14 -7.88 36.50 10.81
C LEU A 14 -9.37 36.89 10.68
N CYS A 15 -9.73 37.94 11.40
CA CYS A 15 -10.53 39.01 10.82
C CYS A 15 -9.56 40.18 10.63
N SER A 16 -9.61 40.81 9.46
CA SER A 16 -8.87 42.00 9.03
C SER A 16 -7.54 41.80 8.29
N SER A 17 -7.40 42.66 7.28
CA SER A 17 -6.22 42.96 6.46
C SER A 17 -5.93 42.07 5.26
N ALA A 18 -6.81 42.20 4.27
CA ALA A 18 -6.37 42.33 2.88
C ALA A 18 -5.69 43.70 2.69
N ARG A 19 -4.42 43.72 2.28
CA ARG A 19 -3.84 44.70 1.31
C ARG A 19 -2.36 44.39 1.08
N GLN A 20 -1.98 44.43 -0.20
CA GLN A 20 -0.61 44.49 -0.75
C GLN A 20 0.21 43.18 -0.79
N HIS A 21 0.10 42.42 -1.88
CA HIS A 21 1.13 42.35 -2.93
C HIS A 21 0.65 41.45 -4.08
N ARG A 22 0.56 42.02 -5.29
CA ARG A 22 0.27 41.30 -6.54
C ARG A 22 1.54 40.58 -7.02
N ARG A 23 1.52 39.24 -7.13
CA ARG A 23 2.27 38.48 -8.15
C ARG A 23 1.37 37.36 -8.67
N VAL A 24 1.06 37.43 -9.95
CA VAL A 24 0.29 36.41 -10.69
C VAL A 24 1.30 35.32 -11.10
N TRP A 25 1.11 34.10 -10.61
CA TRP A 25 1.73 32.91 -11.20
C TRP A 25 0.72 32.26 -12.13
N VAL A 26 0.95 32.38 -13.44
CA VAL A 26 0.22 31.62 -14.46
C VAL A 26 0.90 30.25 -14.57
N VAL A 27 0.19 29.19 -14.17
CA VAL A 27 0.61 27.81 -14.41
C VAL A 27 0.29 27.47 -15.87
N ARG A 28 1.32 27.30 -16.70
CA ARG A 28 1.20 26.70 -18.05
C ARG A 28 1.45 25.19 -17.94
N PRO A 29 0.55 24.31 -18.43
CA PRO A 29 0.87 22.91 -18.64
C PRO A 29 1.69 22.74 -19.93
N TYR A 30 2.85 22.10 -19.83
CA TYR A 30 3.69 21.73 -20.97
C TYR A 30 3.17 20.42 -21.57
N LEU A 31 2.60 20.48 -22.77
CA LEU A 31 2.29 19.32 -23.61
C LEU A 31 3.57 18.84 -24.31
N ALA A 32 3.73 17.52 -24.34
CA ALA A 32 4.88 16.82 -24.89
C ALA A 32 5.05 17.06 -26.41
N LYS A 33 6.29 17.27 -26.83
CA LYS A 33 6.73 17.43 -28.23
C LYS A 33 6.72 16.09 -28.97
N ARG A 34 5.79 15.92 -29.92
CA ARG A 34 6.02 15.50 -31.31
C ARG A 34 4.65 15.48 -32.00
N GLU A 35 4.60 15.93 -33.25
CA GLU A 35 3.40 16.17 -34.07
C GLU A 35 2.70 17.53 -33.86
N SER A 36 3.39 18.62 -34.23
CA SER A 36 2.76 19.94 -34.33
C SER A 36 3.47 20.82 -35.37
N ARG A 37 3.32 20.47 -36.65
CA ARG A 37 3.58 21.41 -37.74
C ARG A 37 2.32 21.78 -38.53
N ASP A 38 1.30 20.91 -38.57
CA ASP A 38 0.11 21.18 -39.38
C ASP A 38 -1.05 21.84 -38.61
N ILE A 39 -1.05 21.78 -37.26
CA ILE A 39 -2.09 22.39 -36.40
C ILE A 39 -1.87 23.91 -36.18
N LEU A 40 -0.65 24.41 -36.43
CA LEU A 40 -0.29 25.81 -36.20
C LEU A 40 -0.59 26.74 -37.37
N GLU A 41 -0.90 26.22 -38.56
CA GLU A 41 -1.32 27.06 -39.70
C GLU A 41 -2.81 27.39 -39.69
N ASP A 42 -3.67 26.53 -39.14
CA ASP A 42 -5.12 26.78 -39.07
C ASP A 42 -5.53 27.80 -38.00
N ILE A 43 -4.71 28.00 -36.96
CA ILE A 43 -5.01 28.96 -35.87
C ILE A 43 -4.71 30.42 -36.28
N ARG A 44 -4.04 30.64 -37.42
CA ARG A 44 -3.63 31.98 -37.86
C ARG A 44 -4.70 32.75 -38.65
N LYS A 45 -5.91 32.20 -38.82
CA LYS A 45 -6.95 32.75 -39.72
C LYS A 45 -8.27 33.19 -39.07
N ASP A 46 -8.37 33.29 -37.75
CA ASP A 46 -9.64 33.73 -37.11
C ASP A 46 -9.54 35.12 -36.47
N GLU A 47 -10.27 36.10 -37.04
CA GLU A 47 -10.22 37.54 -36.79
C GLU A 47 -11.04 38.02 -35.57
N THR A 48 -11.57 37.11 -34.75
CA THR A 48 -12.54 37.46 -33.68
C THR A 48 -11.92 37.83 -32.31
N LEU A 49 -10.61 37.79 -32.15
CA LEU A 49 -9.93 37.98 -30.85
C LEU A 49 -9.25 39.37 -30.66
N MET A 50 -9.46 40.32 -31.58
CA MET A 50 -8.84 41.66 -31.51
C MET A 50 -9.64 42.73 -30.75
N THR A 51 -10.87 42.46 -30.29
CA THR A 51 -11.79 43.51 -29.79
C THR A 51 -12.04 43.51 -28.27
N LEU A 52 -11.18 42.89 -27.47
CA LEU A 52 -11.32 42.91 -25.99
C LEU A 52 -10.11 43.53 -25.25
N ASN A 53 -9.03 43.88 -25.96
CA ASN A 53 -7.85 44.52 -25.36
C ASN A 53 -7.85 46.05 -25.39
N LYS A 54 -8.94 46.69 -25.82
CA LYS A 54 -9.10 48.16 -25.81
C LYS A 54 -10.30 48.60 -24.97
N MET A 55 -10.22 48.48 -23.65
CA MET A 55 -10.99 49.34 -22.73
C MET A 55 -10.25 49.42 -21.38
N LYS A 56 -9.36 50.41 -21.28
CA LYS A 56 -8.78 50.94 -20.03
C LYS A 56 -9.36 52.35 -19.87
N LEU A 57 -10.12 52.62 -18.81
CA LEU A 57 -10.34 53.94 -18.20
C LEU A 57 -11.03 53.69 -16.85
N ASN A 58 -10.29 53.82 -15.75
CA ASN A 58 -10.31 54.95 -14.81
C ASN A 58 -11.59 55.01 -13.98
N LEU A 59 -11.47 54.79 -12.66
CA LEU A 59 -12.14 55.58 -11.63
C LEU A 59 -11.50 55.30 -10.26
N THR A 60 -11.10 56.38 -9.62
CA THR A 60 -10.39 56.53 -8.35
C THR A 60 -11.32 56.42 -7.13
N THR A 61 -10.72 56.17 -5.98
CA THR A 61 -11.30 56.09 -4.64
C THR A 61 -11.87 57.42 -4.12
N SER A 62 -13.13 57.42 -3.66
CA SER A 62 -13.61 58.21 -2.51
C SER A 62 -15.04 57.80 -2.08
N SER A 63 -15.33 57.99 -0.79
CA SER A 63 -16.65 58.08 -0.12
C SER A 63 -17.54 56.84 0.08
N PHE A 64 -17.44 56.31 1.30
CA PHE A 64 -18.47 55.85 2.26
C PHE A 64 -19.95 55.66 1.86
N SER A 65 -20.47 54.57 2.44
CA SER A 65 -21.78 54.35 3.07
C SER A 65 -22.99 53.86 2.25
N GLN A 66 -23.52 52.74 2.77
CA GLN A 66 -24.90 52.23 2.72
C GLN A 66 -25.59 52.19 1.35
N PHE A 67 -25.80 51.00 0.79
CA PHE A 67 -27.10 50.60 0.24
C PHE A 67 -27.21 49.07 0.18
N ILE A 68 -28.19 48.54 0.92
CA ILE A 68 -28.72 47.18 0.79
C ILE A 68 -29.50 47.14 -0.53
N ILE A 69 -29.26 46.14 -1.39
CA ILE A 69 -30.11 45.88 -2.56
C ILE A 69 -30.56 44.41 -2.55
N PRO A 70 -31.85 44.13 -2.82
CA PRO A 70 -32.52 42.87 -2.50
C PRO A 70 -32.40 41.81 -3.61
N THR A 71 -32.81 40.60 -3.28
CA THR A 71 -32.80 39.34 -4.06
C THR A 71 -33.60 39.33 -5.38
N SER A 72 -34.07 40.47 -5.88
CA SER A 72 -34.91 40.58 -7.09
C SER A 72 -34.16 40.92 -8.39
N LEU A 73 -32.84 41.18 -8.34
CA LEU A 73 -32.04 41.50 -9.55
C LEU A 73 -31.30 40.32 -10.20
N LEU A 74 -31.32 39.13 -9.59
CA LEU A 74 -30.71 37.92 -10.18
C LEU A 74 -31.58 37.23 -11.24
N HIS A 75 -32.82 37.68 -11.44
CA HIS A 75 -33.77 37.03 -12.36
C HIS A 75 -33.85 37.66 -13.76
N ILE A 76 -33.18 38.80 -14.01
CA ILE A 76 -33.29 39.53 -15.29
C ILE A 76 -32.06 39.34 -16.21
N ILE A 77 -30.94 38.82 -15.70
CA ILE A 77 -29.74 38.58 -16.54
C ILE A 77 -29.79 37.22 -17.26
N ASN A 78 -30.70 36.31 -16.87
CA ASN A 78 -30.75 34.94 -17.43
C ASN A 78 -31.75 34.73 -18.59
N GLN A 79 -32.34 35.80 -19.16
CA GLN A 79 -33.33 35.68 -20.25
C GLN A 79 -32.96 36.37 -21.58
N ARG A 80 -31.76 36.94 -21.73
CA ARG A 80 -31.44 37.73 -22.94
C ARG A 80 -30.38 37.17 -23.91
N ASN A 81 -29.86 35.96 -23.69
CA ASN A 81 -28.87 35.35 -24.61
C ASN A 81 -29.25 33.93 -25.12
N GLN A 82 -30.53 33.56 -25.16
CA GLN A 82 -30.97 32.29 -25.76
C GLN A 82 -31.49 32.37 -27.20
N ASN A 83 -31.51 33.54 -27.85
CA ASN A 83 -32.13 33.69 -29.18
C ASN A 83 -31.17 33.98 -30.35
N VAL A 84 -29.86 33.79 -30.20
CA VAL A 84 -28.92 33.89 -31.34
C VAL A 84 -27.86 32.81 -31.22
N LEU A 85 -28.19 31.56 -31.60
CA LEU A 85 -27.26 30.50 -32.01
C LEU A 85 -28.05 29.25 -32.45
N HIS A 86 -28.89 29.42 -33.48
CA HIS A 86 -29.43 28.29 -34.26
C HIS A 86 -29.19 28.56 -35.74
N SER A 87 -27.96 28.37 -36.18
CA SER A 87 -27.64 27.98 -37.57
C SER A 87 -26.15 27.64 -37.65
N SER A 88 -25.84 26.45 -38.16
CA SER A 88 -24.52 25.88 -38.46
C SER A 88 -23.69 25.31 -37.29
N LEU A 89 -23.99 24.05 -36.91
CA LEU A 89 -23.04 23.15 -36.24
C LEU A 89 -23.33 21.71 -36.71
N SER A 90 -22.28 20.99 -37.10
CA SER A 90 -22.32 19.67 -37.74
C SER A 90 -22.60 18.51 -36.76
N PRO A 91 -22.99 17.30 -37.24
CA PRO A 91 -23.49 16.21 -36.39
C PRO A 91 -22.47 15.59 -35.42
N ALA A 92 -21.19 15.95 -35.48
CA ALA A 92 -20.13 15.30 -34.70
C ALA A 92 -19.94 15.85 -33.26
N LEU A 93 -20.71 16.86 -32.85
CA LEU A 93 -20.65 17.46 -31.50
C LEU A 93 -21.90 17.18 -30.63
N ALA A 94 -22.92 16.52 -31.18
CA ALA A 94 -24.15 16.17 -30.46
C ALA A 94 -23.99 14.91 -29.56
N GLU A 95 -22.99 14.06 -29.83
CA GLU A 95 -22.79 12.81 -29.08
C GLU A 95 -22.04 13.00 -27.74
N THR A 96 -21.35 14.14 -27.58
CA THR A 96 -20.57 14.45 -26.37
C THR A 96 -21.40 15.17 -25.29
N ALA A 97 -22.58 15.70 -25.63
CA ALA A 97 -23.46 16.41 -24.70
C ALA A 97 -24.47 15.50 -23.96
N ILE A 98 -24.61 14.23 -24.35
CA ILE A 98 -25.58 13.28 -23.74
C ILE A 98 -25.00 12.51 -22.53
N LYS A 99 -23.73 12.72 -22.17
CA LYS A 99 -23.06 11.99 -21.06
C LYS A 99 -22.88 12.74 -19.73
N MET A 100 -23.49 13.91 -19.54
CA MET A 100 -23.33 14.71 -18.30
C MET A 100 -24.64 15.27 -17.71
N ASP A 101 -25.73 14.51 -17.73
CA ASP A 101 -26.93 14.91 -17.01
C ASP A 101 -27.66 13.73 -16.34
N ILE A 102 -27.26 13.38 -15.11
CA ILE A 102 -28.08 12.59 -14.19
C ILE A 102 -27.97 13.18 -12.78
N HIS A 103 -28.58 14.35 -12.58
CA HIS A 103 -29.08 14.76 -11.26
C HIS A 103 -30.61 14.66 -11.27
N ARG A 104 -31.15 13.45 -11.11
CA ARG A 104 -32.57 13.28 -10.78
C ARG A 104 -32.77 13.22 -9.27
N ARG A 105 -33.38 14.27 -8.74
CA ARG A 105 -34.06 14.30 -7.44
C ARG A 105 -35.21 13.29 -7.49
N VAL A 106 -35.24 12.32 -6.58
CA VAL A 106 -36.39 11.43 -6.37
C VAL A 106 -37.14 11.91 -5.11
N PRO A 107 -38.47 12.05 -5.15
CA PRO A 107 -39.23 12.56 -4.01
C PRO A 107 -39.33 11.53 -2.88
N VAL A 108 -39.17 12.03 -1.66
CA VAL A 108 -39.37 11.30 -0.40
C VAL A 108 -40.86 11.03 -0.22
N VAL A 109 -41.26 9.77 -0.26
CA VAL A 109 -42.59 9.31 0.15
C VAL A 109 -42.47 8.64 1.51
N PHE A 110 -43.04 9.27 2.54
CA PHE A 110 -43.19 8.70 3.87
C PHE A 110 -44.19 7.53 3.83
N ARG A 111 -43.79 6.35 4.32
CA ARG A 111 -44.71 5.33 4.86
C ARG A 111 -44.20 4.87 6.23
N PRO A 112 -45.09 4.72 7.23
CA PRO A 112 -44.67 4.36 8.58
C PRO A 112 -44.76 2.85 8.83
N HIS A 113 -43.98 2.41 9.81
CA HIS A 113 -44.04 1.14 10.55
C HIS A 113 -43.75 -0.18 9.81
N LEU A 114 -42.54 -0.70 10.00
CA LEU A 114 -42.33 -2.13 10.28
C LEU A 114 -41.21 -2.26 11.32
N GLU A 115 -41.50 -2.95 12.41
CA GLU A 115 -40.66 -3.12 13.60
C GLU A 115 -39.34 -3.82 13.24
N LEU A 116 -38.22 -3.14 13.49
CA LEU A 116 -36.88 -3.70 13.42
C LEU A 116 -36.55 -4.35 14.77
N SER A 117 -36.39 -5.68 14.77
CA SER A 117 -35.69 -6.39 15.82
C SER A 117 -34.30 -5.79 16.02
N GLU A 118 -33.99 -5.38 17.25
CA GLU A 118 -32.69 -4.81 17.65
C GLU A 118 -31.52 -5.71 17.23
N PRO A 119 -30.45 -5.18 16.62
CA PRO A 119 -29.24 -5.95 16.41
C PRO A 119 -28.56 -6.20 17.76
N GLN A 120 -28.41 -7.48 18.10
CA GLN A 120 -27.60 -7.96 19.20
C GLN A 120 -26.24 -7.26 19.23
N ASN A 121 -25.87 -6.79 20.43
CA ASN A 121 -24.62 -6.12 20.77
C ASN A 121 -23.41 -6.69 20.02
N CYS A 122 -22.91 -5.95 19.03
CA CYS A 122 -21.54 -6.07 18.54
C CYS A 122 -20.57 -5.48 19.58
N THR A 123 -20.45 -6.16 20.72
CA THR A 123 -19.38 -5.93 21.69
C THR A 123 -18.34 -7.04 21.53
N GLU A 124 -17.67 -7.06 20.38
CA GLU A 124 -16.43 -7.83 20.23
C GLU A 124 -15.24 -6.88 20.34
N LEU A 125 -14.66 -6.90 21.55
CA LEU A 125 -13.29 -6.56 21.90
C LEU A 125 -12.64 -5.42 21.07
N GLU A 126 -12.99 -4.19 21.45
CA GLU A 126 -12.11 -3.05 21.23
C GLU A 126 -10.75 -3.37 21.86
N HIS A 127 -9.75 -3.71 21.04
CA HIS A 127 -8.35 -3.55 21.44
C HIS A 127 -8.08 -2.04 21.54
N MET A 128 -8.56 -1.44 22.63
CA MET A 128 -7.97 -0.19 23.12
C MET A 128 -6.47 -0.47 23.25
N PRO A 129 -5.59 0.29 22.56
CA PRO A 129 -4.17 0.20 22.86
C PRO A 129 -4.03 0.40 24.37
N ASP A 130 -3.32 -0.51 25.04
CA ASP A 130 -3.07 -0.41 26.47
C ASP A 130 -2.59 1.03 26.76
N TYR A 131 -2.98 1.63 27.88
CA TYR A 131 -2.54 2.99 28.22
C TYR A 131 -1.00 3.08 28.26
N ASN A 132 -0.33 1.95 28.55
CA ASN A 132 1.12 1.77 28.38
C ASN A 132 1.58 1.82 26.92
N ASP A 133 0.81 1.24 25.99
CA ASP A 133 1.08 1.31 24.56
C ASP A 133 0.92 2.74 24.08
N VAL A 134 -0.10 3.49 24.49
CA VAL A 134 -0.28 4.91 24.12
C VAL A 134 0.86 5.78 24.66
N TYR A 135 1.34 5.52 25.87
CA TYR A 135 2.50 6.20 26.45
C TYR A 135 3.80 5.89 25.69
N ASN A 136 4.06 4.63 25.34
CA ASN A 136 5.22 4.24 24.53
C ASN A 136 5.11 4.79 23.09
N SER A 137 3.90 4.76 22.52
CA SER A 137 3.52 5.33 21.22
C SER A 137 3.81 6.82 21.12
N LEU A 138 3.50 7.55 22.19
CA LEU A 138 3.78 8.96 22.38
C LEU A 138 5.30 9.23 22.37
N VAL A 139 6.09 8.41 23.07
CA VAL A 139 7.57 8.49 23.11
C VAL A 139 8.21 8.18 21.74
N TYR A 140 7.62 7.32 20.92
CA TYR A 140 8.17 6.96 19.60
C TYR A 140 7.77 7.92 18.46
N VAL A 141 6.54 8.45 18.47
CA VAL A 141 6.14 9.56 17.58
C VAL A 141 7.02 10.79 17.82
N LEU A 142 7.46 10.94 19.07
CA LEU A 142 8.37 11.95 19.53
C LEU A 142 9.76 11.91 18.89
N CYS A 143 10.32 10.72 18.76
CA CYS A 143 11.57 10.49 18.06
C CYS A 143 11.42 10.86 16.56
N THR A 144 10.30 10.46 15.94
CA THR A 144 10.10 10.53 14.48
C THR A 144 10.07 11.96 13.95
N VAL A 145 9.47 12.90 14.68
CA VAL A 145 9.30 14.28 14.22
C VAL A 145 10.57 15.14 14.42
N ALA A 146 11.35 14.87 15.48
CA ALA A 146 12.59 15.60 15.80
C ALA A 146 13.69 15.41 14.73
N ILE A 147 13.60 14.28 14.06
CA ILE A 147 14.51 13.81 13.04
C ILE A 147 14.26 14.48 11.68
N VAL A 148 12.99 14.74 11.32
CA VAL A 148 12.61 15.33 10.02
C VAL A 148 13.13 16.72 9.77
N LEU A 149 13.28 17.50 10.82
CA LEU A 149 13.51 18.93 10.66
C LEU A 149 14.99 19.33 10.69
N HIS A 150 15.90 18.48 11.17
CA HIS A 150 17.30 18.87 11.35
C HIS A 150 18.28 18.28 10.31
N ILE A 151 17.79 17.32 9.52
CA ILE A 151 18.45 16.71 8.35
C ILE A 151 18.72 17.72 7.24
N LYS A 152 17.90 18.79 7.16
CA LYS A 152 18.01 19.77 6.08
C LYS A 152 19.25 20.67 6.17
N HIS A 153 20.12 20.56 7.18
CA HIS A 153 21.22 21.51 7.37
C HIS A 153 22.66 20.93 7.49
N HIS A 154 22.89 19.65 7.75
CA HIS A 154 24.23 19.20 8.21
C HIS A 154 24.80 17.94 7.54
N SER A 155 24.83 17.93 6.20
CA SER A 155 25.45 16.89 5.37
C SER A 155 27.00 16.91 5.35
N ALA A 156 27.70 17.16 6.47
CA ALA A 156 29.12 17.55 6.39
C ALA A 156 30.16 16.79 7.23
N ILE A 157 29.91 16.22 8.42
CA ILE A 157 31.03 15.73 9.28
C ILE A 157 30.63 14.49 10.09
N GLY A 158 31.27 13.35 9.79
CA GLY A 158 31.00 12.05 10.42
C GLY A 158 31.42 11.96 11.89
N SER A 159 30.48 11.62 12.77
CA SER A 159 30.70 11.12 14.14
C SER A 159 29.38 10.58 14.70
N THR A 160 29.25 9.25 14.86
CA THR A 160 27.98 8.58 15.21
C THR A 160 27.61 8.64 16.70
N PHE A 161 28.58 8.72 17.62
CA PHE A 161 28.32 8.70 19.07
C PHE A 161 27.89 10.08 19.62
N LEU A 162 28.61 11.15 19.27
CA LEU A 162 28.27 12.51 19.68
C LEU A 162 26.93 12.96 19.08
N PHE A 163 26.64 12.50 17.85
CA PHE A 163 25.35 12.65 17.19
C PHE A 163 24.22 12.00 17.98
N GLY A 164 24.39 10.75 18.43
CA GLY A 164 23.41 10.06 19.28
C GLY A 164 23.11 10.80 20.58
N VAL A 165 24.12 11.38 21.24
CA VAL A 165 23.97 12.12 22.51
C VAL A 165 23.21 13.44 22.32
N ILE A 166 23.53 14.21 21.27
CA ILE A 166 22.85 15.48 20.97
C ILE A 166 21.41 15.23 20.50
N ALA A 167 21.19 14.26 19.61
CA ALA A 167 19.86 13.87 19.13
C ALA A 167 18.94 13.43 20.28
N SER A 168 19.48 12.65 21.23
CA SER A 168 18.73 12.19 22.41
C SER A 168 18.37 13.34 23.34
N THR A 169 19.25 14.33 23.50
CA THR A 169 19.04 15.51 24.37
C THR A 169 17.97 16.46 23.80
N VAL A 170 17.98 16.71 22.49
CA VAL A 170 16.97 17.54 21.82
C VAL A 170 15.60 16.86 21.77
N SER A 171 15.58 15.54 21.50
CA SER A 171 14.33 14.77 21.53
C SER A 171 13.69 14.77 22.92
N LEU A 172 14.51 14.84 23.99
CA LEU A 172 14.01 14.87 25.37
C LEU A 172 13.40 16.24 25.69
N ALA A 173 13.99 17.32 25.19
CA ALA A 173 13.46 18.68 25.35
C ALA A 173 12.14 18.90 24.59
N LEU A 174 11.95 18.25 23.43
CA LEU A 174 10.72 18.34 22.63
C LEU A 174 9.62 17.35 23.06
N THR A 175 9.95 16.41 23.96
CA THR A 175 9.03 15.42 24.53
C THR A 175 7.70 16.03 24.98
N PRO A 176 7.69 16.98 25.92
CA PRO A 176 6.44 17.55 26.39
C PRO A 176 5.56 18.15 25.28
N LEU A 177 6.17 18.79 24.27
CA LEU A 177 5.43 19.42 23.17
C LEU A 177 4.73 18.39 22.28
N LEU A 178 5.44 17.34 21.87
CA LEU A 178 4.86 16.30 21.02
C LEU A 178 3.86 15.43 21.79
N LEU A 179 4.03 15.28 23.12
CA LEU A 179 2.99 14.69 23.96
C LEU A 179 1.69 15.50 23.90
N VAL A 180 1.81 16.82 24.03
CA VAL A 180 0.66 17.73 23.91
C VAL A 180 0.03 17.64 22.52
N ILE A 181 0.83 17.65 21.44
CA ILE A 181 0.32 17.52 20.07
C ILE A 181 -0.43 16.19 19.87
N CYS A 182 0.18 15.08 20.27
CA CYS A 182 -0.46 13.76 20.17
C CYS A 182 -1.71 13.67 21.05
N GLY A 183 -1.71 14.28 22.23
CA GLY A 183 -2.88 14.40 23.10
C GLY A 183 -4.01 15.16 22.41
N ILE A 184 -3.71 16.30 21.78
CA ILE A 184 -4.67 17.08 20.99
C ILE A 184 -5.24 16.25 19.85
N PHE A 185 -4.40 15.57 19.07
CA PHE A 185 -4.86 14.73 17.96
C PHE A 185 -5.64 13.50 18.42
N THR A 186 -5.33 12.95 19.60
CA THR A 186 -6.10 11.87 20.21
C THR A 186 -7.50 12.36 20.60
N VAL A 187 -7.60 13.53 21.23
CA VAL A 187 -8.90 14.18 21.52
C VAL A 187 -9.66 14.49 20.23
N TYR A 188 -8.97 15.02 19.22
CA TYR A 188 -9.56 15.26 17.90
C TYR A 188 -10.09 13.97 17.27
N ARG A 189 -9.33 12.88 17.32
CA ARG A 189 -9.74 11.56 16.83
C ARG A 189 -10.98 11.05 17.58
N LEU A 190 -11.06 11.20 18.90
CA LEU A 190 -12.24 10.83 19.68
C LEU A 190 -13.46 11.65 19.27
N PHE A 191 -13.29 12.95 19.05
CA PHE A 191 -14.33 13.80 18.47
C PHE A 191 -14.77 13.29 17.10
N VAL A 192 -13.83 12.98 16.19
CA VAL A 192 -14.13 12.43 14.87
C VAL A 192 -14.88 11.10 14.98
N LYS A 193 -14.44 10.16 15.83
CA LYS A 193 -15.13 8.89 16.10
C LYS A 193 -16.59 9.15 16.50
N LYS A 194 -16.83 10.04 17.47
CA LYS A 194 -18.19 10.41 17.91
C LYS A 194 -19.04 11.05 16.82
N ARG A 195 -18.44 11.81 15.89
CA ARG A 195 -19.16 12.38 14.73
C ARG A 195 -19.50 11.31 13.69
N LEU A 196 -18.56 10.40 13.40
CA LEU A 196 -18.74 9.34 12.39
C LEU A 196 -19.70 8.24 12.87
N GLN A 197 -19.75 7.95 14.17
CA GLN A 197 -20.74 7.03 14.76
C GLN A 197 -22.20 7.41 14.50
N LYS A 198 -22.47 8.68 14.15
CA LYS A 198 -23.81 9.15 13.79
C LYS A 198 -24.17 8.89 12.33
N LEU A 199 -23.21 8.48 11.50
CA LEU A 199 -23.45 8.17 10.10
C LEU A 199 -24.10 6.78 9.98
N PRO A 200 -25.13 6.63 9.13
CA PRO A 200 -25.71 5.31 8.88
C PRO A 200 -24.65 4.40 8.27
N GLY A 201 -24.59 3.15 8.74
CA GLY A 201 -23.65 2.15 8.23
C GLY A 201 -22.20 2.31 8.73
N TYR A 202 -21.90 3.20 9.69
CA TYR A 202 -20.56 3.24 10.29
C TYR A 202 -20.21 1.91 10.98
N MET A 203 -19.09 1.29 10.60
CA MET A 203 -18.62 0.01 11.13
C MET A 203 -17.36 0.12 11.98
N GLY A 204 -16.66 1.25 11.95
CA GLY A 204 -15.46 1.46 12.76
C GLY A 204 -14.46 2.41 12.10
N LEU A 205 -13.67 3.09 12.92
CA LEU A 205 -12.57 3.91 12.44
C LEU A 205 -11.41 2.98 12.09
N MET A 206 -10.75 3.23 10.96
CA MET A 206 -9.54 2.48 10.61
C MET A 206 -8.37 3.01 11.45
N ASP A 207 -7.44 2.13 11.78
CA ASP A 207 -6.28 2.45 12.60
C ASP A 207 -5.00 1.80 12.06
N GLY A 208 -3.87 2.27 12.59
CA GLY A 208 -2.53 1.76 12.28
C GLY A 208 -2.29 1.40 10.82
N SER A 209 -1.85 0.17 10.59
CA SER A 209 -1.52 -0.32 9.25
C SER A 209 -2.71 -0.36 8.30
N ASP A 210 -3.95 -0.57 8.79
CA ASP A 210 -5.14 -0.51 7.94
C ASP A 210 -5.34 0.91 7.39
N ALA A 211 -5.14 1.92 8.23
CA ALA A 211 -5.20 3.34 7.84
C ALA A 211 -4.01 3.77 6.94
N TYR A 212 -2.83 3.16 7.11
CA TYR A 212 -1.68 3.35 6.20
C TYR A 212 -2.02 2.88 4.78
N TRP A 213 -2.52 1.65 4.66
CA TRP A 213 -2.87 1.07 3.35
C TRP A 213 -4.13 1.66 2.75
N ALA A 214 -5.03 2.20 3.57
CA ALA A 214 -6.17 2.98 3.13
C ALA A 214 -5.78 4.23 2.32
N GLY A 215 -4.62 4.83 2.59
CA GLY A 215 -4.07 5.87 1.73
C GLY A 215 -3.54 5.25 0.43
N GLU A 216 -4.15 5.61 -0.70
CA GLU A 216 -3.72 5.15 -2.03
C GLU A 216 -3.25 6.31 -2.89
N GLN A 217 -2.37 6.01 -3.84
CA GLN A 217 -2.03 6.88 -4.95
C GLN A 217 -2.60 6.27 -6.23
N ILE A 218 -2.92 7.11 -7.21
CA ILE A 218 -3.54 6.66 -8.47
C ILE A 218 -2.60 5.69 -9.21
N TYR A 219 -1.27 5.86 -9.08
CA TYR A 219 -0.24 5.01 -9.69
C TYR A 219 0.26 3.85 -8.80
N ALA A 220 -0.24 3.77 -7.57
CA ALA A 220 0.15 2.76 -6.58
C ALA A 220 -1.06 2.45 -5.69
N ARG A 221 -2.00 1.69 -6.25
CA ARG A 221 -3.15 1.17 -5.51
C ARG A 221 -2.71 0.09 -4.54
N SER A 222 -3.31 0.07 -3.36
CA SER A 222 -2.96 -0.85 -2.28
C SER A 222 -3.67 -2.20 -2.46
N ILE A 223 -3.62 -2.79 -3.65
CA ILE A 223 -4.35 -4.02 -4.00
C ILE A 223 -3.37 -5.18 -4.18
N ILE A 224 -3.58 -6.24 -3.41
CA ILE A 224 -2.90 -7.52 -3.58
C ILE A 224 -3.71 -8.34 -4.59
N ASN A 225 -3.06 -8.81 -5.66
CA ASN A 225 -3.69 -9.67 -6.65
C ASN A 225 -3.21 -11.11 -6.43
N ILE A 226 -4.09 -11.98 -5.93
CA ILE A 226 -3.80 -13.39 -5.67
C ILE A 226 -4.33 -14.21 -6.86
N LEU A 227 -3.48 -15.01 -7.48
CA LEU A 227 -3.84 -15.93 -8.54
C LEU A 227 -3.95 -17.35 -7.96
N LEU A 228 -5.10 -17.97 -8.16
CA LEU A 228 -5.32 -19.39 -7.93
C LEU A 228 -5.52 -20.08 -9.28
N MET A 229 -4.85 -21.20 -9.48
CA MET A 229 -5.20 -22.12 -10.57
C MET A 229 -6.03 -23.25 -9.96
N VAL A 230 -7.26 -23.43 -10.41
CA VAL A 230 -8.21 -24.39 -9.81
C VAL A 230 -8.72 -25.35 -10.86
N ASP A 231 -8.60 -26.65 -10.58
CA ASP A 231 -9.13 -27.71 -11.43
C ASP A 231 -10.63 -27.90 -11.15
N PHE A 232 -11.46 -27.14 -11.86
CA PHE A 232 -12.91 -27.31 -11.88
C PHE A 232 -13.39 -28.33 -12.92
N SER A 233 -12.51 -29.06 -13.59
CA SER A 233 -12.87 -29.93 -14.73
C SER A 233 -13.96 -30.95 -14.38
N ARG A 234 -13.91 -31.49 -13.15
CA ARG A 234 -14.94 -32.39 -12.64
C ARG A 234 -16.31 -31.70 -12.54
N LEU A 235 -16.36 -30.54 -11.88
CA LEU A 235 -17.61 -29.80 -11.68
C LEU A 235 -18.16 -29.25 -13.00
N ALA A 236 -17.27 -28.86 -13.92
CA ALA A 236 -17.65 -28.44 -15.27
C ALA A 236 -18.32 -29.58 -16.06
N LYS A 237 -17.82 -30.82 -15.95
CA LYS A 237 -18.46 -32.02 -16.53
C LYS A 237 -19.83 -32.32 -15.91
N GLU A 238 -20.00 -31.99 -14.63
CA GLU A 238 -21.29 -32.09 -13.91
C GLU A 238 -22.25 -30.92 -14.24
N GLY A 239 -21.87 -30.02 -15.17
CA GLY A 239 -22.69 -28.89 -15.61
C GLY A 239 -22.60 -27.65 -14.71
N GLN A 240 -21.76 -27.66 -13.68
CA GLN A 240 -21.56 -26.50 -12.80
C GLN A 240 -20.51 -25.55 -13.37
N LYS A 241 -20.85 -24.26 -13.43
CA LYS A 241 -19.91 -23.24 -13.89
C LYS A 241 -18.94 -22.84 -12.77
N PRO A 242 -17.64 -22.69 -13.05
CA PRO A 242 -16.64 -22.23 -12.06
C PRO A 242 -17.07 -20.99 -11.27
N ILE A 243 -17.70 -20.01 -11.93
CA ILE A 243 -18.15 -18.77 -11.29
C ILE A 243 -19.21 -19.01 -10.21
N ASP A 244 -20.10 -19.99 -10.39
CA ASP A 244 -21.17 -20.27 -9.43
C ASP A 244 -20.61 -20.97 -8.19
N VAL A 245 -19.62 -21.85 -8.38
CA VAL A 245 -18.84 -22.47 -7.29
C VAL A 245 -18.10 -21.40 -6.47
N MET A 246 -17.47 -20.43 -7.14
CA MET A 246 -16.79 -19.33 -6.46
C MET A 246 -17.75 -18.39 -5.75
N ARG A 247 -18.91 -18.09 -6.32
CA ARG A 247 -19.96 -17.30 -5.66
C ARG A 247 -20.45 -17.98 -4.39
N GLU A 248 -20.75 -19.27 -4.43
CA GLU A 248 -21.17 -20.02 -3.25
C GLU A 248 -20.07 -20.06 -2.18
N THR A 249 -18.83 -20.27 -2.60
CA THR A 249 -17.67 -20.25 -1.71
C THR A 249 -17.52 -18.89 -1.03
N MET A 250 -17.58 -17.79 -1.78
CA MET A 250 -17.46 -16.44 -1.22
C MET A 250 -18.64 -16.05 -0.33
N LYS A 251 -19.87 -16.52 -0.60
CA LYS A 251 -21.00 -16.34 0.33
C LYS A 251 -20.67 -16.91 1.71
N ARG A 252 -20.16 -18.15 1.79
CA ARG A 252 -19.74 -18.78 3.04
C ARG A 252 -18.62 -18.00 3.74
N VAL A 253 -17.64 -17.53 2.97
CA VAL A 253 -16.53 -16.72 3.51
C VAL A 253 -17.07 -15.45 4.16
N ILE A 254 -17.97 -14.73 3.50
CA ILE A 254 -18.52 -13.47 4.02
C ILE A 254 -19.39 -13.71 5.26
N GLU A 255 -20.12 -14.81 5.31
CA GLU A 255 -20.95 -15.17 6.47
C GLU A 255 -20.10 -15.51 7.69
N ALA A 256 -19.00 -16.25 7.51
CA ALA A 256 -18.21 -16.82 8.61
C ALA A 256 -16.92 -16.06 8.97
N ALA A 257 -16.36 -15.27 8.05
CA ALA A 257 -15.12 -14.54 8.29
C ALA A 257 -15.37 -13.17 8.98
N SER A 258 -14.46 -12.21 8.77
CA SER A 258 -14.53 -10.90 9.42
C SER A 258 -15.63 -9.99 8.85
N TYR A 259 -16.23 -9.16 9.70
CA TYR A 259 -17.15 -8.08 9.30
C TYR A 259 -16.54 -7.12 8.26
N LYS A 260 -15.20 -6.97 8.22
CA LYS A 260 -14.51 -6.15 7.23
C LYS A 260 -14.83 -6.56 5.78
N MET A 261 -15.10 -7.85 5.53
CA MET A 261 -15.52 -8.36 4.21
C MET A 261 -16.85 -7.77 3.73
N LYS A 262 -17.67 -7.26 4.65
CA LYS A 262 -18.97 -6.60 4.40
C LYS A 262 -18.86 -5.07 4.41
N CYS A 263 -17.65 -4.53 4.32
CA CYS A 263 -17.39 -3.10 4.41
C CYS A 263 -16.78 -2.57 3.10
N LYS A 264 -16.98 -1.27 2.90
CA LYS A 264 -16.19 -0.44 1.98
C LYS A 264 -15.40 0.58 2.77
N ARG A 265 -14.29 1.02 2.20
CA ARG A 265 -13.44 2.04 2.80
C ARG A 265 -13.97 3.43 2.45
N GLN A 266 -13.95 4.36 3.40
CA GLN A 266 -14.35 5.75 3.17
C GLN A 266 -13.38 6.73 3.84
N LEU A 267 -13.08 7.82 3.15
CA LEU A 267 -12.33 8.95 3.71
C LEU A 267 -13.30 9.94 4.33
N SER A 268 -13.18 10.20 5.63
CA SER A 268 -13.94 11.27 6.26
C SER A 268 -13.41 12.65 5.86
N LYS A 269 -14.28 13.66 5.88
CA LYS A 269 -13.89 15.08 5.76
C LYS A 269 -12.92 15.55 6.85
N TYR A 270 -12.75 14.76 7.90
CA TYR A 270 -11.85 15.01 9.03
C TYR A 270 -10.44 14.44 8.82
N GLY A 271 -10.20 13.77 7.69
CA GLY A 271 -8.90 13.24 7.28
C GLY A 271 -8.60 11.81 7.77
N TYR A 272 -9.52 11.16 8.50
CA TYR A 272 -9.39 9.75 8.90
C TYR A 272 -10.21 8.83 8.01
N TYR A 273 -9.69 7.61 7.80
CA TYR A 273 -10.42 6.55 7.13
C TYR A 273 -11.32 5.80 8.11
N TYR A 274 -12.46 5.34 7.63
CA TYR A 274 -13.39 4.50 8.36
C TYR A 274 -14.00 3.45 7.45
N LEU A 275 -14.53 2.41 8.07
CA LEU A 275 -15.29 1.36 7.40
C LEU A 275 -16.77 1.72 7.43
N GLU A 276 -17.40 1.65 6.27
CA GLU A 276 -18.84 1.78 6.11
C GLU A 276 -19.40 0.43 5.63
N LYS A 277 -20.52 0.00 6.20
CA LYS A 277 -21.24 -1.20 5.80
C LYS A 277 -21.61 -1.09 4.32
N CYS A 278 -21.30 -2.12 3.56
CA CYS A 278 -21.63 -2.22 2.15
C CYS A 278 -22.54 -3.43 1.95
N ASP A 279 -23.59 -3.25 1.17
CA ASP A 279 -24.37 -4.38 0.69
C ASP A 279 -23.58 -5.10 -0.41
N ILE A 280 -23.17 -6.34 -0.13
CA ILE A 280 -22.29 -7.11 -1.02
C ILE A 280 -23.15 -7.91 -1.98
N LYS A 281 -23.10 -7.52 -3.26
CA LYS A 281 -23.77 -8.23 -4.33
C LYS A 281 -22.79 -9.20 -4.99
N MET A 282 -23.02 -10.51 -4.83
CA MET A 282 -22.13 -11.55 -5.38
C MET A 282 -21.90 -11.44 -6.88
N ASN A 283 -22.91 -11.01 -7.65
CA ASN A 283 -22.77 -10.87 -9.10
C ASN A 283 -21.86 -9.71 -9.52
N GLU A 284 -21.64 -8.74 -8.64
CA GLU A 284 -20.75 -7.60 -8.87
C GLU A 284 -19.35 -7.86 -8.29
N ASN A 285 -19.26 -8.54 -7.14
CA ASN A 285 -17.99 -8.88 -6.49
C ASN A 285 -17.31 -10.13 -7.07
N VAL A 286 -18.07 -11.05 -7.67
CA VAL A 286 -17.56 -12.27 -8.29
C VAL A 286 -17.99 -12.27 -9.75
N ARG A 287 -17.05 -11.91 -10.62
CA ARG A 287 -17.25 -11.66 -12.05
C ARG A 287 -16.42 -12.63 -12.88
N ASN A 288 -16.79 -12.79 -14.15
CA ASN A 288 -15.93 -13.53 -15.06
C ASN A 288 -14.76 -12.64 -15.50
N ILE A 289 -13.65 -13.30 -15.83
CA ILE A 289 -12.65 -12.70 -16.70
C ILE A 289 -13.30 -12.56 -18.08
N GLU A 290 -13.34 -11.33 -18.59
CA GLU A 290 -13.91 -11.03 -19.91
C GLU A 290 -12.97 -11.39 -21.07
N PRO A 291 -11.66 -11.09 -21.05
CA PRO A 291 -10.78 -11.54 -22.12
C PRO A 291 -10.62 -13.05 -22.12
N GLU A 292 -10.55 -13.62 -23.32
CA GLU A 292 -10.16 -15.01 -23.52
C GLU A 292 -8.67 -15.17 -23.18
N LEU A 293 -8.33 -16.15 -22.35
CA LEU A 293 -6.96 -16.42 -21.92
C LEU A 293 -6.53 -17.76 -22.53
N ARG A 294 -5.54 -17.77 -23.44
CA ARG A 294 -5.13 -18.99 -24.15
C ARG A 294 -3.87 -19.63 -23.58
N GLY A 295 -3.18 -18.94 -22.68
CA GLY A 295 -1.97 -19.46 -22.05
C GLY A 295 -1.39 -18.52 -21.01
N LYS A 296 -0.18 -18.86 -20.56
CA LYS A 296 0.56 -18.12 -19.53
C LYS A 296 0.75 -16.64 -19.90
N ALA A 297 1.09 -16.31 -21.14
CA ALA A 297 1.33 -14.95 -21.57
C ALA A 297 0.07 -14.06 -21.45
N ASP A 298 -1.10 -14.59 -21.83
CA ASP A 298 -2.38 -13.88 -21.68
C ASP A 298 -2.74 -13.71 -20.20
N LEU A 299 -2.47 -14.73 -19.37
CA LEU A 299 -2.68 -14.66 -17.93
C LEU A 299 -1.83 -13.57 -17.26
N GLU A 300 -0.56 -13.46 -17.65
CA GLU A 300 0.37 -12.42 -17.17
C GLU A 300 -0.01 -11.02 -17.68
N LYS A 301 -0.46 -10.92 -18.94
CA LYS A 301 -1.00 -9.69 -19.50
C LYS A 301 -2.25 -9.24 -18.74
N PHE A 302 -3.18 -10.16 -18.48
CA PHE A 302 -4.38 -9.84 -17.70
C PHE A 302 -4.03 -9.45 -16.26
N ALA A 303 -3.09 -10.16 -15.62
CA ALA A 303 -2.58 -9.78 -14.30
C ALA A 303 -1.99 -8.35 -14.30
N SER A 304 -1.27 -7.99 -15.37
CA SER A 304 -0.70 -6.65 -15.57
C SER A 304 -1.77 -5.57 -15.72
N GLU A 305 -2.85 -5.86 -16.46
CA GLU A 305 -3.99 -4.96 -16.69
C GLU A 305 -4.72 -4.66 -15.37
N ILE A 306 -5.05 -5.69 -14.60
CA ILE A 306 -5.81 -5.53 -13.35
C ILE A 306 -4.94 -5.03 -12.18
N ALA A 307 -3.61 -5.05 -12.27
CA ALA A 307 -2.73 -4.83 -11.12
C ALA A 307 -2.97 -3.48 -10.41
N ASN A 308 -3.31 -2.42 -11.17
CA ASN A 308 -3.54 -1.07 -10.65
C ASN A 308 -4.97 -0.55 -10.90
N GLU A 309 -5.88 -1.39 -11.39
CA GLU A 309 -7.29 -1.04 -11.49
C GLU A 309 -7.92 -0.91 -10.09
N PRO A 310 -8.83 0.03 -9.85
CA PRO A 310 -9.54 0.09 -8.58
C PRO A 310 -10.49 -1.10 -8.42
N ILE A 311 -10.72 -1.54 -7.18
CA ILE A 311 -11.84 -2.44 -6.86
C ILE A 311 -13.15 -1.64 -6.95
N ILE A 312 -14.19 -2.24 -7.52
CA ILE A 312 -15.48 -1.59 -7.74
C ILE A 312 -16.05 -1.00 -6.44
N SER A 313 -16.52 0.25 -6.51
CA SER A 313 -17.26 0.94 -5.44
C SER A 313 -16.55 1.00 -4.08
N ASP A 314 -15.21 1.13 -4.09
CA ASP A 314 -14.37 1.19 -2.88
C ASP A 314 -14.53 0.00 -1.92
N ARG A 315 -15.03 -1.13 -2.45
CA ARG A 315 -15.10 -2.40 -1.72
C ARG A 315 -13.68 -2.90 -1.44
N LEU A 316 -13.54 -3.74 -0.41
CA LEU A 316 -12.22 -4.23 0.00
C LEU A 316 -11.75 -5.46 -0.77
N TRP A 317 -12.61 -6.09 -1.58
CA TRP A 317 -12.25 -7.30 -2.31
C TRP A 317 -13.16 -7.54 -3.52
N GLU A 318 -12.64 -8.27 -4.49
CA GLU A 318 -13.40 -8.89 -5.58
C GLU A 318 -12.72 -10.17 -6.07
N VAL A 319 -13.43 -10.97 -6.85
CA VAL A 319 -12.96 -12.22 -7.45
C VAL A 319 -13.29 -12.22 -8.94
N LEU A 320 -12.29 -12.50 -9.76
CA LEU A 320 -12.40 -12.64 -11.21
C LEU A 320 -12.14 -14.10 -11.57
N VAL A 321 -13.10 -14.75 -12.22
CA VAL A 321 -13.09 -16.20 -12.50
C VAL A 321 -12.96 -16.45 -14.00
N GLY A 322 -11.98 -17.24 -14.39
CA GLY A 322 -11.80 -17.69 -15.78
C GLY A 322 -12.97 -18.54 -16.25
N ARG A 323 -13.40 -18.32 -17.50
CA ARG A 323 -14.46 -19.10 -18.15
C ARG A 323 -13.97 -20.43 -18.69
N GLU A 324 -12.67 -20.50 -18.97
CA GLU A 324 -12.00 -21.60 -19.66
C GLU A 324 -10.73 -21.99 -18.92
N GLU A 325 -10.22 -23.17 -19.23
CA GLU A 325 -8.96 -23.66 -18.70
C GLU A 325 -7.78 -22.96 -19.35
N VAL A 326 -6.84 -22.53 -18.51
CA VAL A 326 -5.54 -21.99 -18.91
C VAL A 326 -4.48 -22.88 -18.30
N CYS A 327 -3.62 -23.48 -19.13
CA CYS A 327 -2.60 -24.42 -18.66
C CYS A 327 -3.19 -25.60 -17.83
N GLY A 328 -4.37 -26.10 -18.22
CA GLY A 328 -5.05 -27.24 -17.58
C GLY A 328 -5.74 -26.94 -16.25
N SER A 329 -6.01 -25.67 -15.94
CA SER A 329 -6.77 -25.26 -14.75
C SER A 329 -7.46 -23.91 -14.99
N TYR A 330 -8.52 -23.60 -14.25
CA TYR A 330 -9.21 -22.32 -14.36
C TYR A 330 -8.51 -21.26 -13.51
N PRO A 331 -8.13 -20.10 -14.09
CA PRO A 331 -7.55 -19.01 -13.32
C PRO A 331 -8.62 -18.31 -12.49
N VAL A 332 -8.32 -18.06 -11.22
CA VAL A 332 -9.17 -17.28 -10.31
C VAL A 332 -8.31 -16.20 -9.67
N PHE A 333 -8.56 -14.94 -10.01
CA PHE A 333 -7.92 -13.81 -9.36
C PHE A 333 -8.76 -13.35 -8.18
N ILE A 334 -8.20 -13.40 -6.98
CA ILE A 334 -8.77 -12.79 -5.78
C ILE A 334 -8.01 -11.48 -5.55
N ARG A 335 -8.70 -10.36 -5.72
CA ARG A 335 -8.15 -9.02 -5.56
C ARG A 335 -8.57 -8.49 -4.22
N VAL A 336 -7.61 -8.10 -3.38
CA VAL A 336 -7.85 -7.69 -2.00
C VAL A 336 -7.14 -6.38 -1.71
N HIS A 337 -7.88 -5.40 -1.21
CA HIS A 337 -7.29 -4.17 -0.69
C HIS A 337 -6.51 -4.47 0.59
N HIS A 338 -5.24 -4.05 0.66
CA HIS A 338 -4.28 -4.41 1.71
C HIS A 338 -4.71 -3.94 3.11
N SER A 339 -5.62 -2.97 3.21
CA SER A 339 -6.23 -2.61 4.51
C SER A 339 -7.15 -3.69 5.10
N LEU A 340 -7.47 -4.76 4.36
CA LEU A 340 -8.25 -5.87 4.87
C LEU A 340 -7.39 -6.74 5.80
N GLY A 341 -6.14 -7.00 5.44
CA GLY A 341 -5.21 -7.81 6.23
C GLY A 341 -3.89 -8.04 5.50
N ASP A 342 -2.91 -8.57 6.24
CA ASP A 342 -1.61 -8.91 5.68
C ASP A 342 -1.61 -10.27 4.97
N GLY A 343 -0.52 -10.61 4.27
CA GLY A 343 -0.42 -11.86 3.51
C GLY A 343 -0.71 -13.12 4.35
N TYR A 344 -0.37 -13.13 5.64
CA TYR A 344 -0.67 -14.26 6.52
C TYR A 344 -2.15 -14.32 6.91
N ALA A 345 -2.75 -13.17 7.22
CA ALA A 345 -4.19 -13.08 7.49
C ALA A 345 -5.01 -13.52 6.28
N LEU A 346 -4.56 -13.19 5.06
CA LEU A 346 -5.21 -13.60 3.81
C LEU A 346 -5.03 -15.10 3.51
N VAL A 347 -3.83 -15.67 3.72
CA VAL A 347 -3.64 -17.12 3.61
C VAL A 347 -4.50 -17.86 4.64
N ARG A 348 -4.62 -17.34 5.86
CA ARG A 348 -5.50 -17.90 6.88
C ARG A 348 -6.97 -17.81 6.47
N LEU A 349 -7.43 -16.67 5.94
CA LEU A 349 -8.78 -16.51 5.41
C LEU A 349 -9.09 -17.59 4.36
N PHE A 350 -8.15 -17.78 3.44
CA PHE A 350 -8.28 -18.78 2.39
C PHE A 350 -8.40 -20.21 2.97
N LEU A 351 -7.52 -20.56 3.91
CA LEU A 351 -7.52 -21.90 4.51
C LEU A 351 -8.73 -22.16 5.40
N ASP A 352 -9.06 -21.23 6.28
CA ASP A 352 -10.12 -21.43 7.28
C ASP A 352 -11.52 -21.40 6.63
N TYR A 353 -11.72 -20.64 5.54
CA TYR A 353 -13.06 -20.36 5.01
C TYR A 353 -13.28 -20.74 3.55
N MET A 354 -12.24 -20.81 2.72
CA MET A 354 -12.39 -21.22 1.31
C MET A 354 -12.08 -22.69 1.09
N SER A 355 -11.15 -23.26 1.86
CA SER A 355 -10.77 -24.67 1.74
C SER A 355 -11.79 -25.62 2.38
N ASP A 356 -11.91 -26.83 1.84
CA ASP A 356 -12.78 -27.87 2.39
C ASP A 356 -12.17 -28.45 3.70
N LYS A 357 -12.38 -27.76 4.84
CA LYS A 357 -12.28 -28.12 6.28
C LYS A 357 -11.17 -29.07 6.83
N GLU A 358 -10.40 -29.81 6.06
CA GLU A 358 -9.39 -30.77 6.54
C GLU A 358 -8.05 -30.10 6.93
N THR A 359 -7.76 -28.91 6.41
CA THR A 359 -6.52 -28.17 6.70
C THR A 359 -6.68 -27.17 7.86
N ARG A 360 -6.70 -27.64 9.12
CA ARG A 360 -6.72 -26.74 10.29
C ARG A 360 -5.38 -25.98 10.44
N VAL A 361 -5.48 -24.65 10.54
CA VAL A 361 -4.38 -23.66 10.51
C VAL A 361 -3.41 -23.72 11.71
N HIS A 362 -3.77 -24.37 12.82
CA HIS A 362 -2.98 -24.32 14.08
C HIS A 362 -1.53 -24.85 13.98
N LYS A 363 -1.14 -25.51 12.88
CA LYS A 363 0.24 -26.01 12.66
C LYS A 363 1.07 -25.18 11.66
N PHE A 364 0.49 -24.23 10.92
CA PHE A 364 1.16 -23.62 9.76
C PHE A 364 2.14 -22.52 10.09
N VAL A 365 1.87 -21.73 11.13
CA VAL A 365 2.67 -20.56 11.44
C VAL A 365 3.18 -20.70 12.87
N ARG A 366 4.30 -21.42 13.03
CA ARG A 366 5.17 -21.12 14.18
C ARG A 366 5.57 -19.65 13.98
N ALA A 367 5.02 -18.76 14.80
CA ALA A 367 5.64 -17.47 15.01
C ALA A 367 7.12 -17.76 15.26
N ASP A 368 8.02 -17.15 14.47
CA ASP A 368 9.45 -17.44 14.57
C ASP A 368 9.85 -17.44 16.05
N SER A 369 10.37 -18.58 16.51
CA SER A 369 10.70 -18.81 17.91
C SER A 369 11.69 -17.77 18.45
N VAL A 370 12.35 -17.02 17.59
CA VAL A 370 13.23 -15.90 17.93
C VAL A 370 12.44 -14.70 18.45
N ILE A 371 11.33 -14.33 17.80
CA ILE A 371 10.51 -13.19 18.25
C ILE A 371 9.60 -13.62 19.41
N GLN A 372 9.16 -14.88 19.42
CA GLN A 372 8.47 -15.46 20.57
C GLN A 372 9.39 -15.55 21.81
N ARG A 373 10.72 -15.72 21.65
CA ARG A 373 11.72 -15.62 22.73
C ARG A 373 12.00 -14.18 23.17
N LEU A 374 11.94 -13.21 22.24
CA LEU A 374 12.05 -11.78 22.57
C LEU A 374 10.83 -11.29 23.36
N VAL A 375 9.63 -11.81 23.05
CA VAL A 375 8.38 -11.44 23.74
C VAL A 375 8.15 -12.27 25.01
N ASN A 376 8.46 -13.56 25.02
CA ASN A 376 8.35 -14.42 26.20
C ASN A 376 9.56 -14.34 27.13
N GLY A 377 10.26 -13.20 27.15
CA GLY A 377 11.43 -12.97 27.98
C GLY A 377 11.26 -13.64 29.34
N GLU A 378 12.12 -14.62 29.62
CA GLU A 378 12.27 -15.27 30.92
C GLU A 378 12.77 -14.21 31.92
N TYR A 379 11.86 -13.34 32.37
CA TYR A 379 12.13 -12.32 33.38
C TYR A 379 11.55 -12.79 34.71
N LYS A 380 12.22 -13.78 35.31
CA LYS A 380 12.10 -14.09 36.74
C LYS A 380 13.41 -13.77 37.45
N ARG A 381 13.50 -12.57 38.05
CA ARG A 381 13.95 -12.36 39.45
C ARG A 381 13.74 -10.91 39.87
N LYS A 382 12.95 -10.76 40.94
CA LYS A 382 12.12 -9.59 41.28
C LYS A 382 12.80 -8.55 42.19
N ALA A 383 14.12 -8.38 42.11
CA ALA A 383 14.83 -7.38 42.93
C ALA A 383 15.94 -6.59 42.21
N VAL A 384 16.25 -6.93 40.95
CA VAL A 384 17.19 -6.18 40.08
C VAL A 384 16.46 -5.36 38.99
N GLN A 385 15.12 -5.48 38.93
CA GLN A 385 14.29 -5.00 37.81
C GLN A 385 14.16 -3.47 37.66
N VAL A 386 14.35 -2.67 38.71
CA VAL A 386 14.09 -1.22 38.63
C VAL A 386 15.24 -0.48 37.92
N THR A 387 16.49 -0.88 38.14
CA THR A 387 17.66 -0.26 37.49
C THR A 387 17.84 -0.70 36.04
N THR A 388 17.56 -1.96 35.69
CA THR A 388 17.63 -2.45 34.30
C THR A 388 16.46 -1.93 33.43
N SER A 389 15.29 -1.69 34.02
CA SER A 389 14.09 -1.19 33.30
C SER A 389 14.28 0.22 32.74
N VAL A 390 14.83 1.15 33.53
CA VAL A 390 15.07 2.53 33.08
C VAL A 390 16.16 2.57 32.02
N TRP A 391 17.26 1.82 32.23
CA TRP A 391 18.33 1.72 31.25
C TRP A 391 17.84 1.18 29.91
N ASN A 392 17.08 0.09 29.90
CA ASN A 392 16.52 -0.48 28.68
C ASN A 392 15.57 0.49 27.96
N LYS A 393 14.77 1.27 28.70
CA LYS A 393 13.92 2.32 28.12
C LYS A 393 14.76 3.45 27.51
N VAL A 394 15.81 3.90 28.19
CA VAL A 394 16.74 4.92 27.69
C VAL A 394 17.47 4.44 26.44
N VAL A 395 18.01 3.21 26.46
CA VAL A 395 18.66 2.59 25.30
C VAL A 395 17.69 2.50 24.11
N THR A 396 16.47 1.99 24.33
CA THR A 396 15.47 1.87 23.26
C THR A 396 15.10 3.24 22.67
N TYR A 397 14.99 4.27 23.51
CA TYR A 397 14.75 5.64 23.09
C TYR A 397 15.89 6.23 22.24
N ILE A 398 17.15 6.03 22.66
CA ILE A 398 18.33 6.46 21.88
C ILE A 398 18.34 5.75 20.52
N TYR A 399 18.19 4.43 20.50
CA TYR A 399 18.22 3.67 19.25
C TYR A 399 17.05 3.98 18.31
N THR A 400 15.84 4.18 18.84
CA THR A 400 14.69 4.58 18.00
C THR A 400 14.93 5.91 17.33
N SER A 401 15.53 6.86 18.06
CA SER A 401 15.92 8.16 17.53
C SER A 401 17.02 8.05 16.46
N ILE A 402 17.91 7.06 16.54
CA ILE A 402 18.91 6.81 15.51
C ILE A 402 18.26 6.21 14.26
N VAL A 403 17.47 5.14 14.42
CA VAL A 403 16.83 4.43 13.30
C VAL A 403 15.96 5.38 12.48
N LEU A 404 15.11 6.17 13.14
CA LEU A 404 14.26 7.13 12.44
C LEU A 404 15.11 8.19 11.72
N ALA A 405 16.24 8.61 12.32
CA ALA A 405 17.16 9.61 11.77
C ALA A 405 17.75 9.10 10.49
N GLU A 406 18.32 7.91 10.54
CA GLU A 406 18.85 7.20 9.39
C GLU A 406 17.78 7.04 8.31
N GLN A 407 16.58 6.56 8.67
CA GLN A 407 15.46 6.39 7.74
C GLN A 407 14.91 7.67 7.13
N LEU A 408 15.30 8.84 7.61
CA LEU A 408 14.86 10.08 7.01
C LEU A 408 15.98 10.85 6.33
N MET A 409 17.21 10.61 6.77
CA MET A 409 18.43 11.12 6.14
C MET A 409 18.80 10.30 4.92
N ALA A 410 18.42 9.03 4.90
CA ALA A 410 18.82 8.13 3.83
C ALA A 410 18.34 8.70 2.49
N PRO A 411 19.27 9.05 1.58
CA PRO A 411 18.88 9.47 0.25
C PRO A 411 18.19 8.30 -0.45
N PRO A 412 17.33 8.51 -1.47
CA PRO A 412 16.84 7.45 -2.33
C PRO A 412 17.96 6.63 -2.97
N ASP A 413 17.71 5.35 -3.25
CA ASP A 413 18.65 4.55 -4.06
C ASP A 413 18.84 5.22 -5.43
N GLN A 414 20.04 5.12 -5.99
CA GLN A 414 20.31 5.59 -7.35
C GLN A 414 20.63 4.39 -8.21
N ASN A 415 19.64 3.94 -8.99
CA ASN A 415 19.81 2.95 -10.03
C ASN A 415 18.68 3.03 -11.07
N SER A 416 18.82 2.34 -12.20
CA SER A 416 17.79 2.29 -13.26
C SER A 416 16.41 1.84 -12.79
N LEU A 417 16.33 1.02 -11.73
CA LEU A 417 15.08 0.52 -11.16
C LEU A 417 14.49 1.43 -10.05
N HIS A 418 15.17 2.54 -9.72
CA HIS A 418 14.72 3.51 -8.69
C HIS A 418 15.01 4.98 -9.08
N ASN A 419 14.96 5.31 -10.38
CA ASN A 419 15.32 6.65 -10.88
C ASN A 419 14.12 7.58 -11.15
N ARG A 420 12.89 7.18 -10.78
CA ARG A 420 11.66 7.95 -11.02
C ARG A 420 11.01 8.41 -9.72
N ILE A 421 10.69 9.70 -9.65
CA ILE A 421 9.89 10.27 -8.56
C ILE A 421 8.39 9.96 -8.77
N TYR A 422 7.95 9.91 -10.03
CA TYR A 422 6.56 9.60 -10.38
C TYR A 422 6.53 8.33 -11.23
N LEU A 423 5.79 7.35 -10.74
CA LEU A 423 5.52 6.10 -11.43
C LEU A 423 4.31 6.26 -12.37
N SER A 424 4.23 5.43 -13.40
CA SER A 424 3.14 5.49 -14.39
C SER A 424 1.81 4.93 -13.87
N GLY A 425 1.88 3.97 -12.94
CA GLY A 425 0.74 3.19 -12.50
C GLY A 425 0.44 1.96 -13.34
N LYS A 426 0.94 1.89 -14.58
CA LYS A 426 0.87 0.68 -15.39
C LYS A 426 1.88 -0.32 -14.88
N LYS A 427 1.46 -1.57 -14.70
CA LYS A 427 2.32 -2.63 -14.16
C LYS A 427 2.63 -3.65 -15.23
N VAL A 428 3.81 -4.23 -15.14
CA VAL A 428 4.23 -5.44 -15.86
C VAL A 428 4.33 -6.54 -14.82
N CYS A 429 3.40 -7.48 -14.86
CA CYS A 429 3.36 -8.64 -13.98
C CYS A 429 3.89 -9.87 -14.73
N ARG A 430 4.80 -10.61 -14.09
CA ARG A 430 5.32 -11.90 -14.60
C ARG A 430 5.39 -12.93 -13.49
N LEU A 431 5.27 -14.19 -13.85
CA LEU A 431 5.27 -15.31 -12.92
C LEU A 431 6.22 -16.40 -13.41
N THR A 432 6.96 -16.99 -12.50
CA THR A 432 7.67 -18.25 -12.76
C THR A 432 7.48 -19.21 -11.59
N GLU A 433 7.70 -20.49 -11.87
CA GLU A 433 7.46 -21.57 -10.94
C GLU A 433 8.64 -22.52 -10.96
N ILE A 434 9.05 -22.98 -9.79
CA ILE A 434 10.08 -24.00 -9.62
C ILE A 434 9.64 -25.04 -8.60
N ASP A 435 10.30 -26.20 -8.61
CA ASP A 435 10.09 -27.22 -7.60
C ASP A 435 10.58 -26.73 -6.22
N LEU A 436 9.71 -26.80 -5.22
CA LEU A 436 10.04 -26.42 -3.85
C LEU A 436 11.13 -27.32 -3.24
N GLU A 437 11.25 -28.57 -3.70
CA GLU A 437 12.25 -29.51 -3.21
C GLU A 437 13.68 -29.06 -3.57
N PHE A 438 13.89 -28.48 -4.75
CA PHE A 438 15.18 -27.89 -5.13
C PHE A 438 15.62 -26.82 -4.12
N MET A 439 14.70 -25.95 -3.72
CA MET A 439 14.97 -24.93 -2.70
C MET A 439 15.29 -25.54 -1.34
N LYS A 440 14.57 -26.60 -0.93
CA LYS A 440 14.82 -27.30 0.34
C LYS A 440 16.15 -28.04 0.35
N GLU A 441 16.58 -28.59 -0.78
CA GLU A 441 17.88 -29.24 -0.95
C GLU A 441 19.03 -28.25 -0.81
N ILE A 442 19.01 -27.13 -1.54
CA ILE A 442 20.02 -26.06 -1.44
C ILE A 442 20.12 -25.56 0.01
N ARG A 443 18.96 -25.33 0.66
CA ARG A 443 18.90 -24.88 2.04
C ARG A 443 19.60 -25.85 2.99
N ARG A 444 19.31 -27.16 2.86
CA ARG A 444 19.89 -28.22 3.69
C ARG A 444 21.39 -28.36 3.45
N SER A 445 21.83 -28.30 2.20
CA SER A 445 23.23 -28.51 1.83
C SER A 445 24.14 -27.37 2.26
N LEU A 446 23.69 -26.13 2.09
CA LEU A 446 24.45 -24.95 2.48
C LEU A 446 24.28 -24.61 3.96
N ASN A 447 23.36 -25.28 4.67
CA ASN A 447 22.98 -24.99 6.06
C ASN A 447 22.62 -23.50 6.26
N VAL A 448 21.81 -22.96 5.34
CA VAL A 448 21.38 -21.55 5.34
C VAL A 448 19.87 -21.44 5.49
N ARG A 449 19.33 -20.23 5.67
CA ARG A 449 17.87 -20.03 5.68
C ARG A 449 17.33 -19.98 4.27
N PHE A 450 16.04 -20.25 4.14
CA PHE A 450 15.34 -20.17 2.85
C PHE A 450 15.46 -18.77 2.23
N THR A 451 15.26 -17.73 3.04
CA THR A 451 15.40 -16.32 2.59
C THR A 451 16.82 -15.96 2.17
N ASP A 452 17.86 -16.60 2.72
CA ASP A 452 19.25 -16.35 2.30
C ASP A 452 19.47 -16.80 0.85
N VAL A 453 18.92 -17.96 0.48
CA VAL A 453 18.97 -18.47 -0.90
C VAL A 453 18.24 -17.53 -1.85
N LEU A 454 17.03 -17.08 -1.48
CA LEU A 454 16.22 -16.19 -2.32
C LEU A 454 16.89 -14.83 -2.56
N LEU A 455 17.39 -14.19 -1.51
CA LEU A 455 18.06 -12.90 -1.65
C LEU A 455 19.38 -13.02 -2.41
N THR A 456 20.11 -14.13 -2.25
CA THR A 456 21.32 -14.38 -3.02
C THR A 456 20.99 -14.55 -4.51
N ALA A 457 19.94 -15.31 -4.83
CA ALA A 457 19.47 -15.48 -6.21
C ALA A 457 19.03 -14.16 -6.83
N LEU A 458 18.26 -13.35 -6.09
CA LEU A 458 17.85 -12.01 -6.52
C LEU A 458 19.04 -11.09 -6.76
N SER A 459 19.99 -11.07 -5.82
CA SER A 459 21.22 -10.28 -5.93
C SER A 459 22.01 -10.62 -7.20
N ASN A 460 22.20 -11.91 -7.48
CA ASN A 460 22.91 -12.38 -8.67
C ASN A 460 22.15 -12.05 -9.97
N SER A 461 20.83 -12.20 -9.95
CA SER A 461 20.00 -11.81 -11.09
C SER A 461 20.11 -10.33 -11.40
N LEU A 462 19.99 -9.48 -10.38
CA LEU A 462 20.07 -8.03 -10.53
C LEU A 462 21.46 -7.58 -10.97
N GLU A 463 22.54 -8.20 -10.46
CA GLU A 463 23.89 -7.95 -10.96
C GLU A 463 24.00 -8.22 -12.47
N GLY A 464 23.52 -9.40 -12.92
CA GLY A 464 23.51 -9.74 -14.34
C GLY A 464 22.69 -8.75 -15.18
N CYS A 465 21.52 -8.34 -14.70
CA CYS A 465 20.68 -7.34 -15.34
C CYS A 465 21.36 -5.97 -15.43
N PHE A 466 21.89 -5.44 -14.32
CA PHE A 466 22.57 -4.14 -14.33
C PHE A 466 23.77 -4.13 -15.25
N VAL A 467 24.61 -5.17 -15.24
CA VAL A 467 25.73 -5.32 -16.17
C VAL A 467 25.24 -5.31 -17.62
N LYS A 468 24.18 -6.06 -17.93
CA LYS A 468 23.58 -6.10 -19.28
C LYS A 468 23.03 -4.74 -19.71
N TRP A 469 22.49 -3.96 -18.78
CA TRP A 469 21.95 -2.63 -19.03
C TRP A 469 23.02 -1.52 -19.00
N GLY A 470 24.30 -1.88 -18.82
CA GLY A 470 25.42 -0.93 -18.82
C GLY A 470 25.56 -0.12 -17.53
N GLU A 471 25.02 -0.62 -16.42
CA GLU A 471 25.04 0.02 -15.10
C GLU A 471 25.85 -0.82 -14.11
N THR A 472 26.51 -0.16 -13.15
CA THR A 472 27.17 -0.84 -12.03
C THR A 472 26.58 -0.32 -10.73
N VAL A 473 25.91 -1.21 -10.00
CA VAL A 473 25.26 -0.91 -8.73
C VAL A 473 25.92 -1.78 -7.67
N GLU A 474 26.45 -1.18 -6.60
CA GLU A 474 27.11 -1.96 -5.55
C GLU A 474 26.12 -2.63 -4.59
N ARG A 475 25.06 -1.90 -4.24
CA ARG A 475 24.02 -2.33 -3.30
C ARG A 475 22.70 -1.65 -3.61
N ILE A 476 21.61 -2.27 -3.20
CA ILE A 476 20.27 -1.69 -3.21
C ILE A 476 19.57 -1.90 -1.87
N ARG A 477 18.62 -1.05 -1.52
CA ARG A 477 17.73 -1.26 -0.39
C ARG A 477 16.47 -2.00 -0.80
N VAL A 478 16.17 -3.03 -0.03
CA VAL A 478 15.03 -3.92 -0.20
C VAL A 478 14.14 -3.83 1.02
N VAL A 479 12.85 -3.55 0.83
CA VAL A 479 11.87 -3.64 1.92
C VAL A 479 11.57 -5.11 2.19
N ILE A 480 11.83 -5.56 3.42
CA ILE A 480 11.54 -6.91 3.88
C ILE A 480 10.48 -6.83 5.00
N PRO A 481 9.32 -7.48 4.85
CA PRO A 481 8.32 -7.56 5.89
C PRO A 481 8.71 -8.60 6.93
N ALA A 482 8.39 -8.30 8.19
CA ALA A 482 8.42 -9.25 9.28
C ALA A 482 7.09 -9.22 10.02
N ARG A 483 6.66 -10.37 10.51
CA ARG A 483 5.46 -10.47 11.35
C ARG A 483 5.84 -10.29 12.81
N LEU A 484 5.06 -9.51 13.55
CA LEU A 484 5.20 -9.48 15.00
C LEU A 484 4.38 -10.61 15.65
N PRO A 485 4.88 -11.27 16.70
CA PRO A 485 4.23 -12.38 17.38
C PRO A 485 3.13 -11.89 18.33
N VAL A 486 2.28 -10.98 17.86
CA VAL A 486 1.12 -10.53 18.62
C VAL A 486 -0.05 -11.46 18.27
N PRO A 487 -0.75 -12.04 19.28
CA PRO A 487 -1.97 -12.79 19.02
C PRO A 487 -2.98 -11.90 18.28
N ALA A 488 -3.49 -12.37 17.15
CA ALA A 488 -4.60 -11.73 16.47
C ALA A 488 -5.67 -12.73 16.10
N GLU A 489 -6.90 -12.27 16.30
CA GLU A 489 -8.11 -12.89 15.80
C GLU A 489 -8.59 -12.11 14.58
N GLY A 490 -9.09 -12.84 13.57
CA GLY A 490 -9.64 -12.25 12.35
C GLY A 490 -8.62 -11.70 11.35
N LEU A 491 -9.10 -10.76 10.53
CA LEU A 491 -8.36 -10.11 9.43
C LEU A 491 -7.71 -8.81 9.93
N THR A 492 -6.43 -8.91 10.29
CA THR A 492 -5.64 -7.79 10.84
C THR A 492 -4.31 -7.66 10.11
N ASN A 493 -3.84 -6.44 9.90
CA ASN A 493 -2.47 -6.18 9.45
C ASN A 493 -1.51 -6.16 10.66
N LEU A 494 -0.81 -7.26 10.92
CA LEU A 494 0.17 -7.38 12.01
C LEU A 494 1.58 -7.66 11.49
N PHE A 495 1.97 -6.91 10.47
CA PHE A 495 3.33 -6.92 9.96
C PHE A 495 4.00 -5.57 10.17
N THR A 496 5.31 -5.61 10.13
CA THR A 496 6.22 -4.46 10.11
C THR A 496 7.21 -4.68 8.98
N VAL A 497 7.99 -3.65 8.67
CA VAL A 497 8.97 -3.68 7.59
C VAL A 497 10.32 -3.20 8.11
N ALA A 498 11.39 -3.69 7.49
CA ALA A 498 12.71 -3.11 7.60
C ALA A 498 13.34 -2.99 6.22
N MET A 499 14.38 -2.17 6.11
CA MET A 499 15.16 -2.06 4.88
C MET A 499 16.43 -2.89 5.02
N LEU A 500 16.61 -3.84 4.11
CA LEU A 500 17.83 -4.62 3.98
C LEU A 500 18.68 -4.04 2.86
N GLU A 501 19.94 -3.72 3.14
CA GLU A 501 20.94 -3.47 2.10
C GLU A 501 21.34 -4.79 1.44
N LEU A 502 20.87 -5.02 0.23
CA LEU A 502 21.19 -6.17 -0.59
C LEU A 502 22.48 -5.87 -1.38
N PRO A 503 23.58 -6.61 -1.16
CA PRO A 503 24.76 -6.47 -2.00
C PRO A 503 24.42 -6.92 -3.42
N ILE A 504 24.78 -6.14 -4.42
CA ILE A 504 24.62 -6.50 -5.84
C ILE A 504 25.95 -7.00 -6.39
N THR A 505 27.04 -6.30 -6.13
CA THR A 505 28.40 -6.74 -6.51
C THR A 505 29.17 -7.29 -5.31
N GLY A 506 30.33 -7.89 -5.59
CA GLY A 506 31.26 -8.37 -4.58
C GLY A 506 31.25 -9.88 -4.38
N LYS A 507 32.27 -10.36 -3.64
CA LYS A 507 32.43 -11.78 -3.30
C LYS A 507 31.56 -12.16 -2.10
N ASP A 508 31.23 -13.45 -1.98
CA ASP A 508 30.53 -14.04 -0.82
C ASP A 508 29.21 -13.36 -0.43
N LYS A 509 28.42 -12.90 -1.41
CA LYS A 509 27.16 -12.16 -1.20
C LYS A 509 26.22 -12.84 -0.21
N MET A 510 26.12 -14.17 -0.25
CA MET A 510 25.29 -14.94 0.69
C MET A 510 25.69 -14.71 2.15
N LYS A 511 27.00 -14.68 2.46
CA LYS A 511 27.49 -14.43 3.82
C LYS A 511 27.18 -13.00 4.26
N THR A 512 27.36 -12.03 3.37
CA THR A 512 26.98 -10.63 3.63
C THR A 512 25.49 -10.51 3.92
N ILE A 513 24.64 -11.15 3.12
CA ILE A 513 23.19 -11.19 3.32
C ILE A 513 22.84 -11.81 4.68
N GLN A 514 23.48 -12.92 5.06
CA GLN A 514 23.26 -13.56 6.35
C GLN A 514 23.57 -12.61 7.51
N VAL A 515 24.72 -11.96 7.47
CA VAL A 515 25.15 -10.98 8.49
C VAL A 515 24.18 -9.81 8.55
N THR A 516 23.77 -9.25 7.41
CA THR A 516 22.81 -8.12 7.38
C THR A 516 21.46 -8.53 7.93
N GLN A 517 20.95 -9.71 7.58
CA GLN A 517 19.69 -10.21 8.15
C GLN A 517 19.77 -10.47 9.67
N GLU A 518 20.87 -11.03 10.17
CA GLU A 518 21.04 -11.23 11.62
C GLU A 518 21.13 -9.89 12.36
N LYS A 519 21.83 -8.90 11.79
CA LYS A 519 21.82 -7.53 12.30
C LYS A 519 20.40 -6.96 12.37
N LEU A 520 19.61 -7.05 11.30
CA LEU A 520 18.23 -6.55 11.28
C LEU A 520 17.32 -7.18 12.34
N LYS A 521 17.55 -8.44 12.73
CA LYS A 521 16.80 -9.07 13.84
C LYS A 521 17.14 -8.48 15.21
N THR A 522 18.39 -8.06 15.38
CA THR A 522 18.86 -7.45 16.63
C THR A 522 18.57 -5.96 16.70
N LEU A 523 18.38 -5.32 15.55
CA LEU A 523 18.07 -3.90 15.47
C LEU A 523 16.60 -3.63 15.80
N PRO A 524 16.30 -2.47 16.42
CA PRO A 524 14.93 -2.12 16.77
C PRO A 524 14.09 -1.68 15.56
N ASP A 525 14.64 -1.60 14.34
CA ASP A 525 13.96 -1.19 13.11
C ASP A 525 12.55 -1.74 12.96
N TYR A 526 12.39 -3.06 13.11
CA TYR A 526 11.08 -3.70 13.01
C TYR A 526 10.10 -3.19 14.07
N TYR A 527 10.55 -2.96 15.30
CA TYR A 527 9.71 -2.42 16.36
C TYR A 527 9.39 -0.94 16.10
N VAL A 528 10.40 -0.15 15.71
CA VAL A 528 10.26 1.28 15.41
C VAL A 528 9.26 1.50 14.27
N ASN A 529 9.43 0.79 13.16
CA ASN A 529 8.54 0.90 12.00
C ASN A 529 7.15 0.37 12.31
N TYR A 530 7.04 -0.69 13.12
CA TYR A 530 5.75 -1.16 13.60
C TYR A 530 5.01 -0.09 14.38
N TRP A 531 5.69 0.53 15.35
CA TRP A 531 5.13 1.60 16.16
C TRP A 531 4.79 2.82 15.30
N LEU A 532 5.68 3.24 14.41
CA LEU A 532 5.42 4.36 13.50
C LEU A 532 4.15 4.12 12.67
N LEU A 533 4.05 2.97 12.00
CA LEU A 533 2.89 2.61 11.20
C LEU A 533 1.63 2.47 12.05
N ARG A 534 1.72 1.79 13.19
CA ARG A 534 0.56 1.51 14.05
C ARG A 534 0.06 2.75 14.77
N VAL A 535 0.94 3.61 15.24
CA VAL A 535 0.59 4.75 16.10
C VAL A 535 0.30 5.98 15.29
N ALA A 536 1.18 6.32 14.36
CA ALA A 536 1.07 7.60 13.67
C ALA A 536 -0.23 7.65 12.84
N PHE A 537 -0.57 6.55 12.15
CA PHE A 537 -1.82 6.43 11.40
C PHE A 537 -3.06 6.18 12.28
N THR A 538 -2.85 5.91 13.56
CA THR A 538 -3.92 5.88 14.57
C THR A 538 -4.20 7.28 15.08
N ILE A 539 -3.17 8.01 15.55
CA ILE A 539 -3.32 9.31 16.20
C ILE A 539 -3.61 10.41 15.17
N PHE A 540 -2.85 10.48 14.09
CA PHE A 540 -2.92 11.59 13.13
C PHE A 540 -3.87 11.28 11.97
N PRO A 541 -4.52 12.31 11.37
CA PRO A 541 -5.29 12.14 10.15
C PRO A 541 -4.42 11.58 9.04
N ALA A 542 -4.92 10.55 8.34
CA ALA A 542 -4.19 9.88 7.26
C ALA A 542 -3.74 10.85 6.17
N THR A 543 -4.59 11.83 5.81
CA THR A 543 -4.29 12.87 4.80
C THR A 543 -3.16 13.82 5.20
N PHE A 544 -2.85 13.90 6.50
CA PHE A 544 -1.73 14.68 7.02
C PHE A 544 -0.47 13.83 7.07
N ILE A 545 -0.52 12.69 7.75
CA ILE A 545 0.65 11.87 8.03
C ILE A 545 1.22 11.17 6.79
N SER A 546 0.38 10.83 5.80
CA SER A 546 0.82 10.18 4.55
C SER A 546 1.78 11.04 3.72
N LYS A 547 1.86 12.35 3.98
CA LYS A 547 2.82 13.24 3.31
C LYS A 547 4.24 13.13 3.88
N TYR A 548 4.35 12.59 5.09
CA TYR A 548 5.61 12.50 5.84
C TYR A 548 6.11 11.06 5.96
N VAL A 549 5.21 10.07 5.94
CA VAL A 549 5.56 8.64 5.95
C VAL A 549 5.48 8.10 4.52
N VAL A 550 6.57 8.29 3.77
CA VAL A 550 6.71 7.94 2.35
C VAL A 550 7.81 6.90 2.20
N SER A 551 7.56 5.83 1.43
CA SER A 551 8.54 4.82 1.06
C SER A 551 9.29 5.24 -0.21
N ASN A 552 10.32 6.08 -0.05
CA ASN A 552 11.09 6.61 -1.18
C ASN A 552 12.56 6.12 -1.26
N GLN A 553 12.99 5.30 -0.30
CA GLN A 553 14.42 4.94 -0.17
C GLN A 553 14.80 3.64 -0.85
N SER A 554 13.83 2.71 -0.96
CA SER A 554 14.04 1.35 -1.38
C SER A 554 13.75 1.14 -2.85
N THR A 555 14.67 0.49 -3.56
CA THR A 555 14.48 0.09 -4.96
C THR A 555 13.31 -0.87 -5.15
N LEU A 556 13.15 -1.84 -4.25
CA LEU A 556 12.12 -2.87 -4.37
C LEU A 556 11.61 -3.37 -3.02
N SER A 557 10.46 -4.01 -3.05
CA SER A 557 9.86 -4.71 -1.92
C SER A 557 9.77 -6.21 -2.18
N ILE A 558 9.96 -7.02 -1.14
CA ILE A 558 9.85 -8.48 -1.22
C ILE A 558 8.78 -8.97 -0.25
N SER A 559 8.04 -10.02 -0.61
CA SER A 559 7.21 -10.76 0.34
C SER A 559 7.45 -12.25 0.19
N ASN A 560 7.74 -12.91 1.30
CA ASN A 560 7.92 -14.36 1.36
C ASN A 560 6.84 -14.98 2.24
N VAL A 561 5.86 -15.62 1.61
CA VAL A 561 4.69 -16.18 2.28
C VAL A 561 4.76 -17.70 2.24
N PRO A 562 4.75 -18.38 3.39
CA PRO A 562 4.58 -19.82 3.44
C PRO A 562 3.08 -20.16 3.26
N GLY A 563 2.77 -20.90 2.21
CA GLY A 563 1.43 -21.43 1.97
C GLY A 563 1.23 -22.84 2.54
N PRO A 564 0.07 -23.44 2.24
CA PRO A 564 -0.24 -24.83 2.60
C PRO A 564 0.80 -25.82 2.08
N LYS A 565 1.11 -26.86 2.86
CA LYS A 565 2.05 -27.94 2.48
C LYS A 565 1.40 -29.02 1.63
N GLU A 566 0.07 -29.00 1.59
CA GLU A 566 -0.74 -29.97 0.86
C GLU A 566 -1.63 -29.22 -0.11
N TYR A 567 -2.02 -29.92 -1.17
CA TYR A 567 -2.98 -29.44 -2.12
C TYR A 567 -4.34 -29.30 -1.46
N ILE A 568 -4.87 -28.08 -1.47
CA ILE A 568 -6.16 -27.79 -0.88
C ILE A 568 -7.26 -27.94 -1.93
N LYS A 569 -8.51 -28.07 -1.46
CA LYS A 569 -9.69 -28.18 -2.32
C LYS A 569 -10.71 -27.10 -2.01
N ILE A 570 -11.41 -26.63 -3.03
CA ILE A 570 -12.57 -25.75 -2.95
C ILE A 570 -13.73 -26.54 -3.54
N LYS A 571 -14.72 -26.93 -2.73
CA LYS A 571 -15.89 -27.72 -3.19
C LYS A 571 -15.47 -28.99 -3.96
N GLY A 572 -14.47 -29.70 -3.44
CA GLY A 572 -13.88 -30.90 -4.03
C GLY A 572 -12.91 -30.65 -5.18
N SER A 573 -12.82 -29.41 -5.70
CA SER A 573 -11.94 -29.02 -6.81
C SER A 573 -10.57 -28.64 -6.30
N ARG A 574 -9.51 -29.24 -6.85
CA ARG A 574 -8.13 -29.04 -6.37
C ARG A 574 -7.60 -27.69 -6.84
N VAL A 575 -7.00 -26.94 -5.91
CA VAL A 575 -6.19 -25.77 -6.28
C VAL A 575 -4.82 -26.32 -6.71
N THR A 576 -4.51 -26.22 -7.99
CA THR A 576 -3.28 -26.78 -8.59
C THR A 576 -2.10 -25.83 -8.47
N ASN A 577 -2.35 -24.54 -8.26
CA ASN A 577 -1.32 -23.55 -8.04
C ASN A 577 -1.80 -22.31 -7.31
N MET A 578 -0.85 -21.59 -6.71
CA MET A 578 -1.08 -20.30 -6.08
C MET A 578 0.10 -19.37 -6.39
N ALA A 579 -0.20 -18.12 -6.68
CA ALA A 579 0.77 -17.03 -6.79
C ALA A 579 0.11 -15.73 -6.32
N PHE A 580 0.89 -14.68 -6.12
CA PHE A 580 0.33 -13.37 -5.83
C PHE A 580 1.25 -12.26 -6.34
N PHE A 581 0.72 -11.05 -6.52
CA PHE A 581 1.47 -9.86 -6.89
C PHE A 581 1.27 -8.79 -5.82
N LEU A 582 2.39 -8.20 -5.40
CA LEU A 582 2.40 -7.16 -4.40
C LEU A 582 1.92 -5.82 -4.98
N PRO A 583 1.21 -5.01 -4.18
CA PRO A 583 1.01 -3.61 -4.52
C PRO A 583 2.33 -2.85 -4.41
N ASN A 584 2.54 -1.91 -5.32
CA ASN A 584 3.61 -0.92 -5.20
C ASN A 584 3.22 0.13 -4.16
N ARG A 585 4.20 0.86 -3.63
CA ARG A 585 3.97 1.95 -2.69
C ARG A 585 4.92 3.11 -2.94
N ASP A 586 4.37 4.31 -3.02
CA ASP A 586 5.12 5.55 -3.23
C ASP A 586 6.04 5.44 -4.46
N THR A 587 7.37 5.57 -4.29
CA THR A 587 8.33 5.44 -5.39
C THR A 587 8.93 4.03 -5.50
N THR A 588 8.60 3.12 -4.58
CA THR A 588 9.02 1.71 -4.66
C THR A 588 8.17 1.01 -5.72
N GLY A 589 8.68 1.02 -6.96
CA GLY A 589 7.96 0.59 -8.14
C GLY A 589 8.07 -0.91 -8.45
N ILE A 590 8.74 -1.69 -7.61
CA ILE A 590 8.97 -3.12 -7.82
C ILE A 590 8.54 -3.92 -6.59
N GLY A 591 7.72 -4.94 -6.82
CA GLY A 591 7.33 -5.93 -5.82
C GLY A 591 7.66 -7.34 -6.31
N ILE A 592 8.40 -8.10 -5.51
CA ILE A 592 8.70 -9.51 -5.75
C ILE A 592 8.04 -10.37 -4.69
N SER A 593 7.23 -11.33 -5.12
CA SER A 593 6.51 -12.26 -4.26
C SER A 593 7.10 -13.66 -4.38
N PHE A 594 7.26 -14.29 -3.23
CA PHE A 594 7.68 -15.68 -3.09
C PHE A 594 6.60 -16.42 -2.33
N LEU A 595 6.07 -17.50 -2.90
CA LEU A 595 5.05 -18.33 -2.28
C LEU A 595 5.43 -19.80 -2.39
N SER A 596 5.45 -20.50 -1.27
CA SER A 596 5.52 -21.96 -1.26
C SER A 596 4.11 -22.54 -1.13
N TYR A 597 3.74 -23.45 -2.01
CA TYR A 597 2.42 -24.09 -2.01
C TYR A 597 2.54 -25.55 -2.45
N ALA A 598 2.18 -26.48 -1.57
CA ALA A 598 2.38 -27.91 -1.75
C ALA A 598 3.85 -28.25 -2.09
N ASP A 599 4.10 -28.75 -3.29
CA ASP A 599 5.39 -29.05 -3.90
C ASP A 599 5.89 -27.93 -4.83
N LYS A 600 5.13 -26.86 -5.01
CA LYS A 600 5.46 -25.74 -5.90
C LYS A 600 6.02 -24.54 -5.14
N PHE A 601 6.89 -23.82 -5.81
CA PHE A 601 7.39 -22.52 -5.38
C PHE A 601 7.21 -21.48 -6.49
N SER A 602 6.31 -20.54 -6.25
CA SER A 602 5.92 -19.49 -7.20
C SER A 602 6.67 -18.20 -6.91
N ILE A 603 7.21 -17.59 -7.96
CA ILE A 603 7.93 -16.31 -7.92
C ILE A 603 7.20 -15.32 -8.83
N GLY A 604 6.51 -14.35 -8.24
CA GLY A 604 5.86 -13.28 -8.97
C GLY A 604 6.69 -12.00 -8.93
N ILE A 605 6.66 -11.23 -10.02
CA ILE A 605 7.18 -9.86 -10.05
C ILE A 605 6.09 -8.93 -10.56
N SER A 606 6.00 -7.74 -9.97
CA SER A 606 5.19 -6.62 -10.42
C SER A 606 6.10 -5.40 -10.51
N VAL A 607 6.26 -4.85 -11.72
CA VAL A 607 7.14 -3.70 -11.99
C VAL A 607 6.32 -2.57 -12.58
N ASP A 608 6.52 -1.34 -12.13
CA ASP A 608 5.95 -0.20 -12.84
C ASP A 608 6.61 -0.03 -14.21
N GLU A 609 5.81 0.07 -15.27
CA GLU A 609 6.26 0.14 -16.66
C GLU A 609 7.25 1.30 -16.88
N SER A 610 7.12 2.40 -16.12
CA SER A 610 8.02 3.56 -16.25
C SER A 610 9.47 3.32 -15.82
N LEU A 611 9.72 2.23 -15.09
CA LEU A 611 11.05 1.79 -14.67
C LEU A 611 11.72 0.86 -15.69
N LEU A 612 10.96 0.39 -16.69
CA LEU A 612 11.44 -0.53 -17.70
C LEU A 612 11.60 0.18 -19.05
N SER A 613 12.69 -0.11 -19.74
CA SER A 613 12.85 0.21 -21.16
C SER A 613 12.05 -0.75 -22.04
N SER A 614 11.81 -1.97 -21.57
CA SER A 614 11.01 -3.01 -22.24
C SER A 614 10.41 -3.98 -21.22
N PRO A 615 9.18 -4.50 -21.43
CA PRO A 615 8.59 -5.51 -20.56
C PRO A 615 9.45 -6.76 -20.38
N VAL A 616 10.30 -7.09 -21.36
CA VAL A 616 11.23 -8.24 -21.31
C VAL A 616 12.21 -8.14 -20.14
N GLN A 617 12.51 -6.93 -19.66
CA GLN A 617 13.40 -6.77 -18.50
C GLN A 617 12.81 -7.37 -17.21
N ALA A 618 11.48 -7.44 -17.07
CA ALA A 618 10.87 -8.14 -15.95
C ALA A 618 11.08 -9.67 -16.05
N ASP A 619 11.01 -10.21 -17.26
CA ASP A 619 11.29 -11.61 -17.56
C ASP A 619 12.77 -11.94 -17.29
N GLU A 620 13.71 -11.07 -17.72
CA GLU A 620 15.15 -11.21 -17.46
C GLU A 620 15.46 -11.33 -15.96
N ILE A 621 14.81 -10.54 -15.11
CA ILE A 621 14.98 -10.61 -13.65
C ILE A 621 14.47 -11.96 -13.12
N LEU A 622 13.30 -12.44 -13.55
CA LEU A 622 12.79 -13.73 -13.09
C LEU A 622 13.65 -14.89 -13.56
N GLU A 623 14.06 -14.88 -14.82
CA GLU A 623 14.93 -15.90 -15.40
C GLU A 623 16.28 -15.93 -14.69
N GLY A 624 16.88 -14.77 -14.41
CA GLY A 624 18.14 -14.68 -13.68
C GLY A 624 18.04 -15.24 -12.25
N ILE A 625 16.91 -15.02 -11.55
CA ILE A 625 16.66 -15.64 -10.24
C ILE A 625 16.65 -17.17 -10.36
N VAL A 626 15.88 -17.71 -11.30
CA VAL A 626 15.76 -19.16 -11.52
C VAL A 626 17.11 -19.77 -11.92
N GLN A 627 17.85 -19.11 -12.82
CA GLN A 627 19.19 -19.54 -13.22
C GLN A 627 20.15 -19.58 -12.03
N SER A 628 20.13 -18.56 -11.16
CA SER A 628 20.99 -18.54 -9.98
C SER A 628 20.64 -19.66 -8.99
N ILE A 629 19.35 -19.97 -8.81
CA ILE A 629 18.89 -21.11 -8.00
C ILE A 629 19.40 -22.43 -8.59
N ASN A 630 19.27 -22.63 -9.91
CA ASN A 630 19.73 -23.84 -10.60
C ASN A 630 21.25 -24.00 -10.52
N GLN A 631 22.02 -22.90 -10.58
CA GLN A 631 23.48 -22.92 -10.41
C GLN A 631 23.88 -23.30 -8.99
N MET A 632 23.20 -22.77 -7.96
CA MET A 632 23.41 -23.17 -6.57
C MET A 632 23.11 -24.65 -6.35
N HIS A 633 22.02 -25.16 -6.92
CA HIS A 633 21.65 -26.57 -6.87
C HIS A 633 22.68 -27.47 -7.58
N SER A 634 23.06 -27.13 -8.80
CA SER A 634 24.03 -27.90 -9.60
C SER A 634 25.40 -27.98 -8.93
N SER A 635 25.85 -26.88 -8.33
CA SER A 635 27.10 -26.82 -7.58
C SER A 635 27.05 -27.75 -6.36
N PHE A 636 25.90 -27.83 -5.68
CA PHE A 636 25.67 -28.80 -4.61
C PHE A 636 25.72 -30.24 -5.12
N VAL A 637 24.99 -30.57 -6.19
CA VAL A 637 24.92 -31.94 -6.72
C VAL A 637 26.33 -32.45 -7.07
N LYS A 638 27.14 -31.62 -7.74
CA LYS A 638 28.55 -31.94 -8.04
C LYS A 638 29.39 -32.19 -6.79
N GLN A 639 29.24 -31.38 -5.73
CA GLN A 639 29.95 -31.58 -4.46
C GLN A 639 29.52 -32.85 -3.71
N LYS A 640 28.25 -33.24 -3.84
CA LYS A 640 27.73 -34.48 -3.24
C LYS A 640 28.33 -35.71 -3.94
N PHE A 641 28.32 -35.73 -5.28
CA PHE A 641 28.92 -36.81 -6.07
C PHE A 641 30.44 -36.91 -5.92
N ALA A 642 31.15 -35.81 -5.64
CA ALA A 642 32.59 -35.83 -5.38
C ALA A 642 32.95 -36.37 -3.98
N LYS A 643 31.97 -36.50 -3.06
CA LYS A 643 32.16 -36.98 -1.68
C LYS A 643 31.69 -38.42 -1.45
N THR A 644 30.85 -38.94 -2.35
CA THR A 644 30.43 -40.35 -2.42
C THR A 644 31.32 -41.11 -3.37
#